data_AF-A0A5B7TQL5-F1
#
_entry.id   AF-A0A5B7TQL5-F1
#
_cell.length_a   1.000
_cell.length_b   1.000
_cell.length_c   1.000
_cell.angle_alpha   90.00
_cell.angle_beta   90.00
_cell.angle_gamma   90.00
#
_symmetry.space_group_name_H-M   'P 1'
#
loop_
_entity.id
_entity.type
_entity.pdbx_description
1 polymer ?
#
loop_
_entity_poly.entity_id
_entity_poly.type
_entity_poly.pdbx_seq_one_letter_code
_entity_poly.pdbx_strand_id
1 'polypeptide(L)'
;MTRKFNYLAYLALALILLQQTSVLAQKIDNYKYTNQYDLIENTVKNENNFNGYTNYWHNNYNNVYRYGNLYKMEIPDIEKTILQSKVDIAEDFGIPGLVMQEGFINNLISDEYITLNEPSLKNLEEALEKNINVIVFVNPNSDVGEKVMAKLPKTNNWTNELTSHQFNAIDFVKINAFYLELNQTKLFVVSSKDKTTRNKFKTQIDNTEKVIKKYDFHKGWFGAFTLLNSVTITKGHPIEVIGTGMNEGNSWFVFDGYMDFLSKDEIAKWVKKVDLPIITDVGASNVFGAKDYEGFQIQQMYDAESWVKFAKEKEGYVFRQVYDTLADPYKYDGYFANEGNKEQIDNENVPFVLKTGALDKGALSSMVLFIEKGEKLSQKSLWNAILDRREVGVLEQGKMIGPATYRNALQMLVLDRIFLENYFGDPVNIVAEVKGYNLQVTITNTAKVPLSGTLEIALPPEIKIKGKSSVQINLDSKSSKTQYFNLEPEATATNNTNPIAVHYKYNGKKKSTLTMLDLPPAISVHRLLYSHAPKVSYPVTIHNFTNKSSFPVNIEVVNIKNERKVVFKTSQICNATMGTFKDLLFDLKLRAGNYKVKVSALGLNYTSQLGVGKAKGKPTLSEIDLNNDGVNEYRMENDSVQVTLLATGARVIEYIIKSRNDNILFKLWPEKAIDDKRSFRKRGYYPYGGFEDFLGQGSMETHQVYNSEIIKKEGDYVQVRMWTDYFGNRLEKTFTLYGNSPLLEIRFALTFINPEANMLGPQPILELGKKHWTEDVFMVPEFDGINEYRMKPEKYYGQAFDVKEGWNAGYDTEEDITFVGAFPVDQPLFLHMWMNHPRNRDAHHYYTEFQPWLPIFQKSTMYFSYYIWGAGGPWENGVQSLRDLNLISTRKTKL
;
A
#
# COMPACT_ATOMS: atom_id res chain seq x y z
N MET A 1 -20.55 -51.66 -89.29
CA MET A 1 -20.17 -52.54 -88.16
C MET A 1 -20.01 -51.66 -86.92
N THR A 2 -21.10 -51.06 -86.45
CA THR A 2 -21.08 -49.94 -85.50
C THR A 2 -22.37 -49.97 -84.70
N ARG A 3 -22.39 -50.80 -83.65
CA ARG A 3 -23.38 -50.76 -82.56
C ARG A 3 -22.90 -51.68 -81.46
N LYS A 4 -23.13 -51.23 -80.22
CA LYS A 4 -22.93 -51.91 -78.92
C LYS A 4 -21.56 -51.68 -78.25
N PHE A 5 -21.39 -50.49 -77.66
CA PHE A 5 -20.49 -50.30 -76.50
C PHE A 5 -20.84 -49.05 -75.65
N ASN A 6 -22.12 -48.67 -75.55
CA ASN A 6 -22.52 -47.45 -74.81
C ASN A 6 -23.60 -47.61 -73.72
N TYR A 7 -24.01 -48.84 -73.39
CA TYR A 7 -25.04 -49.04 -72.34
C TYR A 7 -24.50 -49.43 -70.97
N LEU A 8 -23.26 -49.94 -70.87
CA LEU A 8 -22.66 -50.30 -69.58
C LEU A 8 -22.05 -49.11 -68.81
N ALA A 9 -21.53 -48.10 -69.52
CA ALA A 9 -20.96 -46.92 -68.88
C ALA A 9 -22.03 -46.02 -68.23
N TYR A 10 -23.21 -45.91 -68.86
CA TYR A 10 -24.33 -45.13 -68.30
C TYR A 10 -25.05 -45.85 -67.15
N LEU A 11 -25.11 -47.19 -67.14
CA LEU A 11 -25.63 -47.94 -65.99
C LEU A 11 -24.68 -47.85 -64.78
N ALA A 12 -23.36 -47.88 -65.00
CA ALA A 12 -22.39 -47.73 -63.92
C ALA A 12 -22.40 -46.31 -63.33
N LEU A 13 -22.57 -45.27 -64.15
CA LEU A 13 -22.69 -43.90 -63.66
C LEU A 13 -24.02 -43.64 -62.93
N ALA A 14 -25.13 -44.26 -63.38
CA ALA A 14 -26.42 -44.16 -62.72
C ALA A 14 -26.49 -44.95 -61.40
N LEU A 15 -25.78 -46.09 -61.27
CA LEU A 15 -25.68 -46.82 -60.00
C LEU A 15 -24.77 -46.15 -58.97
N ILE A 16 -23.78 -45.36 -59.41
CA ILE A 16 -22.94 -44.55 -58.49
C ILE A 16 -23.70 -43.30 -58.00
N LEU A 17 -24.63 -42.76 -58.80
CA LEU A 17 -25.52 -41.65 -58.40
C LEU A 17 -26.76 -42.10 -57.60
N LEU A 18 -27.03 -43.40 -57.50
CA LEU A 18 -28.11 -44.00 -56.70
C LEU A 18 -27.62 -44.66 -55.40
N GLN A 19 -26.34 -44.54 -55.06
CA GLN A 19 -25.92 -44.69 -53.67
C GLN A 19 -26.48 -43.48 -52.92
N GLN A 20 -27.70 -43.68 -52.40
CA GLN A 20 -28.24 -42.91 -51.30
C GLN A 20 -27.10 -42.69 -50.31
N THR A 21 -26.58 -41.47 -50.25
CA THR A 21 -25.99 -40.99 -49.02
C THR A 21 -27.13 -41.08 -48.04
N SER A 22 -27.16 -42.18 -47.29
CA SER A 22 -27.84 -42.24 -46.01
C SER A 22 -27.34 -41.00 -45.29
N VAL A 23 -28.15 -39.95 -45.29
CA VAL A 23 -28.05 -38.91 -44.27
C VAL A 23 -28.35 -39.68 -43.00
N LEU A 24 -27.30 -40.28 -42.41
CA LEU A 24 -27.32 -40.78 -41.07
C LEU A 24 -27.67 -39.55 -40.25
N ALA A 25 -28.95 -39.40 -39.93
CA ALA A 25 -29.41 -38.46 -38.93
C ALA A 25 -28.46 -38.62 -37.76
N GLN A 26 -27.70 -37.56 -37.45
CA GLN A 26 -26.75 -37.58 -36.36
C GLN A 26 -27.53 -37.96 -35.09
N LYS A 27 -27.37 -39.21 -34.64
CA LYS A 27 -28.03 -39.70 -33.44
C LYS A 27 -27.40 -39.01 -32.25
N ILE A 28 -28.20 -38.67 -31.24
CA ILE A 28 -27.75 -38.05 -30.00
C ILE A 28 -26.61 -38.86 -29.34
N ASP A 29 -26.61 -40.18 -29.55
CA ASP A 29 -25.59 -41.14 -29.11
C ASP A 29 -24.16 -40.83 -29.60
N ASN A 30 -24.02 -40.05 -30.68
CA ASN A 30 -22.72 -39.65 -31.20
C ASN A 30 -22.11 -38.44 -30.47
N TYR A 31 -22.89 -37.70 -29.69
CA TYR A 31 -22.41 -36.51 -28.99
C TYR A 31 -21.83 -36.87 -27.62
N LYS A 32 -20.64 -36.35 -27.30
CA LYS A 32 -19.97 -36.59 -26.01
C LYS A 32 -20.16 -35.40 -25.08
N TYR A 33 -20.42 -35.68 -23.81
CA TYR A 33 -20.32 -34.70 -22.74
C TYR A 33 -18.85 -34.56 -22.33
N THR A 34 -18.27 -33.38 -22.52
CA THR A 34 -16.90 -33.06 -22.11
C THR A 34 -16.96 -32.23 -20.83
N ASN A 35 -16.96 -32.91 -19.68
CA ASN A 35 -16.91 -32.21 -18.40
C ASN A 35 -15.49 -31.68 -18.16
N GLN A 36 -15.32 -30.37 -18.00
CA GLN A 36 -14.08 -29.75 -17.49
C GLN A 36 -14.25 -29.30 -16.04
N TYR A 37 -14.95 -30.10 -15.23
CA TYR A 37 -15.28 -29.76 -13.85
C TYR A 37 -14.15 -30.17 -12.91
N ASP A 38 -13.07 -29.39 -12.92
CA ASP A 38 -12.07 -29.36 -11.86
C ASP A 38 -11.97 -27.91 -11.37
N LEU A 39 -12.68 -27.58 -10.30
CA LEU A 39 -12.77 -26.20 -9.80
C LEU A 39 -11.40 -25.66 -9.38
N ILE A 40 -10.55 -26.51 -8.80
CA ILE A 40 -9.26 -26.11 -8.24
C ILE A 40 -8.22 -25.90 -9.35
N GLU A 41 -8.14 -26.80 -10.34
CA GLU A 41 -7.19 -26.70 -11.46
C GLU A 41 -7.40 -25.43 -12.32
N ASN A 42 -8.58 -24.84 -12.22
CA ASN A 42 -9.03 -23.68 -12.97
C ASN A 42 -8.87 -22.35 -12.21
N THR A 43 -8.40 -22.38 -10.96
CA THR A 43 -8.08 -21.17 -10.21
C THR A 43 -6.73 -20.61 -10.61
N VAL A 44 -6.60 -19.27 -10.58
CA VAL A 44 -5.30 -18.60 -10.61
C VAL A 44 -4.89 -18.33 -9.17
N LYS A 45 -3.74 -18.87 -8.75
CA LYS A 45 -3.17 -18.69 -7.42
C LYS A 45 -2.04 -17.66 -7.48
N ASN A 46 -2.09 -16.65 -6.62
CA ASN A 46 -1.02 -15.69 -6.40
C ASN A 46 -0.69 -15.65 -4.90
N GLU A 47 0.58 -15.50 -4.55
CA GLU A 47 0.98 -15.20 -3.18
C GLU A 47 0.70 -13.71 -2.88
N ASN A 48 0.16 -13.43 -1.70
CA ASN A 48 -0.03 -12.07 -1.17
C ASN A 48 0.61 -11.98 0.21
N ASN A 49 1.94 -12.01 0.24
CA ASN A 49 2.69 -11.94 1.49
C ASN A 49 2.96 -10.49 1.87
N PHE A 50 2.97 -10.18 3.15
CA PHE A 50 3.38 -8.89 3.71
C PHE A 50 4.37 -9.16 4.85
N ASN A 51 5.50 -8.48 4.85
CA ASN A 51 6.47 -8.55 5.95
C ASN A 51 6.94 -7.12 6.20
N GLY A 52 6.40 -6.47 7.22
CA GLY A 52 6.63 -5.04 7.40
C GLY A 52 5.94 -4.48 8.63
N TYR A 53 5.88 -3.15 8.68
CA TYR A 53 5.21 -2.41 9.74
C TYR A 53 3.90 -1.84 9.22
N THR A 54 2.82 -1.94 10.00
CA THR A 54 1.56 -1.19 9.77
C THR A 54 1.31 -0.27 10.96
N ASN A 55 0.72 -0.80 12.03
CA ASN A 55 0.67 -0.22 13.37
C ASN A 55 1.43 -1.08 14.41
N TYR A 56 1.98 -2.21 13.96
CA TYR A 56 2.95 -3.04 14.65
C TYR A 56 3.74 -3.83 13.59
N TRP A 57 4.86 -4.44 13.98
CA TRP A 57 5.61 -5.34 13.10
C TRP A 57 4.87 -6.68 12.98
N HIS A 58 4.56 -7.09 11.76
CA HIS A 58 3.93 -8.38 11.52
C HIS A 58 4.21 -8.94 10.13
N ASN A 59 4.00 -10.25 10.02
CA ASN A 59 4.10 -10.98 8.79
C ASN A 59 2.73 -11.61 8.49
N ASN A 60 2.25 -11.45 7.27
CA ASN A 60 1.07 -12.13 6.75
C ASN A 60 1.50 -12.95 5.55
N TYR A 61 1.13 -14.23 5.51
CA TYR A 61 1.40 -15.11 4.37
C TYR A 61 0.07 -15.66 3.86
N ASN A 62 -0.41 -15.11 2.76
CA ASN A 62 -1.71 -15.45 2.21
C ASN A 62 -1.59 -15.88 0.75
N ASN A 63 -2.51 -16.74 0.33
CA ASN A 63 -2.72 -17.07 -1.07
C ASN A 63 -4.04 -16.46 -1.53
N VAL A 64 -3.99 -15.69 -2.60
CA VAL A 64 -5.16 -15.14 -3.27
C VAL A 64 -5.52 -16.06 -4.42
N TYR A 65 -6.75 -16.57 -4.40
CA TYR A 65 -7.30 -17.41 -5.44
C TYR A 65 -8.30 -16.60 -6.26
N ARG A 66 -8.19 -16.67 -7.59
CA ARG A 66 -9.07 -16.03 -8.55
C ARG A 66 -9.72 -17.06 -9.46
N TYR A 67 -10.98 -16.83 -9.82
CA TYR A 67 -11.73 -17.66 -10.77
C TYR A 67 -12.61 -16.76 -11.65
N GLY A 68 -12.37 -16.77 -12.97
CA GLY A 68 -13.05 -15.86 -13.92
C GLY A 68 -12.86 -14.36 -13.62
N ASN A 69 -11.81 -13.99 -12.88
CA ASN A 69 -11.49 -12.65 -12.37
C ASN A 69 -12.64 -11.85 -11.70
N LEU A 70 -13.80 -12.48 -11.43
CA LEU A 70 -14.91 -11.92 -10.66
C LEU A 70 -15.19 -12.69 -9.36
N TYR A 71 -14.63 -13.89 -9.20
CA TYR A 71 -14.55 -14.57 -7.92
C TYR A 71 -13.13 -14.43 -7.38
N LYS A 72 -13.01 -13.94 -6.15
CA LYS A 72 -11.75 -13.73 -5.45
C LYS A 72 -11.93 -14.08 -3.98
N MET A 73 -10.95 -14.80 -3.43
CA MET A 73 -10.86 -15.08 -2.00
C MET A 73 -9.39 -15.08 -1.58
N GLU A 74 -9.14 -14.66 -0.35
CA GLU A 74 -7.84 -14.76 0.30
C GLU A 74 -7.91 -15.87 1.33
N ILE A 75 -6.96 -16.80 1.27
CA ILE A 75 -6.85 -17.90 2.21
C ILE A 75 -5.45 -17.80 2.84
N PRO A 76 -5.32 -17.80 4.18
CA PRO A 76 -4.02 -17.92 4.83
C PRO A 76 -3.23 -19.11 4.30
N ASP A 77 -1.91 -19.02 4.23
CA ASP A 77 -1.06 -20.19 3.99
C ASP A 77 -1.11 -21.11 5.23
N ILE A 78 -2.09 -22.01 5.21
CA ILE A 78 -2.48 -22.88 6.33
C ILE A 78 -1.27 -23.69 6.83
N GLU A 79 -0.42 -24.18 5.92
CA GLU A 79 0.74 -25.00 6.29
C GLU A 79 1.77 -24.17 7.07
N LYS A 80 2.16 -23.00 6.57
CA LYS A 80 3.15 -22.15 7.24
C LYS A 80 2.64 -21.55 8.55
N THR A 81 1.35 -21.22 8.62
CA THR A 81 0.74 -20.66 9.84
C THR A 81 0.60 -21.71 10.93
N ILE A 82 0.23 -22.95 10.56
CA ILE A 82 0.22 -24.10 11.49
C ILE A 82 1.65 -24.42 11.96
N LEU A 83 2.65 -24.36 11.06
CA LEU A 83 4.05 -24.60 11.42
C LEU A 83 4.61 -23.51 12.35
N GLN A 84 4.33 -22.23 12.07
CA GLN A 84 4.75 -21.11 12.93
C GLN A 84 4.08 -21.17 14.30
N SER A 85 2.75 -21.41 14.35
CA SER A 85 2.04 -21.57 15.62
C SER A 85 2.58 -22.73 16.46
N LYS A 86 3.02 -23.83 15.85
CA LYS A 86 3.69 -24.93 16.57
C LYS A 86 5.04 -24.52 17.17
N VAL A 87 5.81 -23.67 16.47
CA VAL A 87 7.09 -23.13 16.95
C VAL A 87 6.86 -22.13 18.10
N ASP A 88 5.89 -21.24 17.96
CA ASP A 88 5.53 -20.25 18.99
C ASP A 88 5.02 -20.94 20.27
N ILE A 89 4.19 -21.98 20.14
CA ILE A 89 3.70 -22.80 21.27
C ILE A 89 4.87 -23.53 21.96
N ALA A 90 5.88 -23.99 21.20
CA ALA A 90 7.07 -24.63 21.76
C ALA A 90 7.96 -23.64 22.54
N GLU A 91 8.09 -22.41 22.05
CA GLU A 91 8.77 -21.31 22.73
C GLU A 91 8.02 -20.90 24.02
N ASP A 92 6.69 -20.77 23.97
CA ASP A 92 5.84 -20.47 25.13
C ASP A 92 5.86 -21.58 26.19
N PHE A 93 6.11 -22.84 25.81
CA PHE A 93 6.33 -23.95 26.75
C PHE A 93 7.72 -23.95 27.42
N GLY A 94 8.59 -22.97 27.09
CA GLY A 94 9.94 -22.87 27.62
C GLY A 94 10.92 -23.86 27.01
N ILE A 95 10.58 -24.45 25.86
CA ILE A 95 11.43 -25.39 25.10
C ILE A 95 11.59 -24.86 23.66
N PRO A 96 12.19 -23.68 23.46
CA PRO A 96 12.40 -23.14 22.12
C PRO A 96 13.23 -24.11 21.28
N GLY A 97 12.58 -24.74 20.29
CA GLY A 97 13.15 -25.80 19.43
C GLY A 97 12.36 -27.12 19.39
N LEU A 98 11.27 -27.27 20.14
CA LEU A 98 10.43 -28.48 20.09
C LEU A 98 9.65 -28.58 18.75
N VAL A 99 9.89 -29.66 17.99
CA VAL A 99 9.12 -30.03 16.80
C VAL A 99 8.49 -31.41 17.03
N MET A 100 7.16 -31.51 16.96
CA MET A 100 6.39 -32.71 17.31
C MET A 100 5.50 -33.20 16.15
N GLN A 101 5.52 -34.52 15.87
CA GLN A 101 4.70 -35.15 14.85
C GLN A 101 3.21 -35.19 15.26
N GLU A 102 2.29 -34.89 14.34
CA GLU A 102 0.85 -34.97 14.61
C GLU A 102 0.42 -36.41 14.91
N GLY A 103 -0.32 -36.59 16.01
CA GLY A 103 -0.74 -37.91 16.51
C GLY A 103 0.28 -38.62 17.42
N PHE A 104 1.48 -38.04 17.65
CA PHE A 104 2.52 -38.62 18.50
C PHE A 104 2.00 -38.88 19.93
N ILE A 105 1.49 -37.85 20.61
CA ILE A 105 0.98 -37.96 21.99
C ILE A 105 -0.23 -38.91 22.09
N ASN A 106 -1.10 -38.92 21.08
CA ASN A 106 -2.30 -39.76 21.11
C ASN A 106 -1.96 -41.26 20.99
N ASN A 107 -1.03 -41.64 20.12
CA ASN A 107 -0.59 -43.04 19.97
C ASN A 107 0.42 -43.47 21.04
N LEU A 108 1.16 -42.52 21.62
CA LEU A 108 2.11 -42.79 22.71
C LEU A 108 1.39 -43.15 24.01
N ILE A 109 0.19 -42.63 24.23
CA ILE A 109 -0.58 -42.80 25.47
C ILE A 109 -1.66 -43.89 25.34
N SER A 110 -2.03 -44.29 24.12
CA SER A 110 -3.20 -45.14 23.85
C SER A 110 -2.84 -46.46 23.12
N ASP A 111 -1.92 -47.23 23.69
CA ASP A 111 -1.86 -48.70 23.57
C ASP A 111 -0.98 -49.38 22.48
N GLU A 112 -0.61 -50.64 22.75
CA GLU A 112 0.13 -51.56 21.86
C GLU A 112 -0.77 -52.18 20.77
N TYR A 113 -0.25 -52.37 19.53
CA TYR A 113 -1.01 -52.87 18.36
C TYR A 113 -0.31 -53.93 17.45
N ILE A 114 -1.06 -54.65 16.61
CA ILE A 114 -0.74 -55.69 15.60
C ILE A 114 -1.52 -55.44 14.27
N THR A 115 -1.35 -56.22 13.20
CA THR A 115 -1.93 -55.95 11.86
C THR A 115 -2.41 -57.23 11.14
N LEU A 116 -3.59 -57.20 10.49
CA LEU A 116 -4.21 -58.26 9.69
C LEU A 116 -4.49 -57.81 8.24
N ASN A 117 -4.59 -58.76 7.30
CA ASN A 117 -4.73 -58.48 5.87
C ASN A 117 -5.68 -59.50 5.22
N GLU A 118 -6.70 -59.00 4.51
CA GLU A 118 -7.87 -59.73 3.95
C GLU A 118 -8.50 -60.78 4.88
N PRO A 119 -8.95 -60.40 6.09
CA PRO A 119 -9.56 -61.36 6.99
C PRO A 119 -10.96 -61.76 6.49
N SER A 120 -11.27 -63.05 6.64
CA SER A 120 -12.67 -63.49 6.66
C SER A 120 -13.40 -62.81 7.83
N LEU A 121 -14.74 -62.75 7.82
CA LEU A 121 -15.52 -62.19 8.94
C LEU A 121 -15.09 -62.81 10.29
N LYS A 122 -14.74 -64.10 10.25
CA LYS A 122 -14.26 -64.89 11.40
C LYS A 122 -12.82 -64.58 11.83
N ASN A 123 -11.94 -64.16 10.91
CA ASN A 123 -10.52 -63.85 11.22
C ASN A 123 -10.35 -62.48 11.88
N LEU A 124 -11.24 -61.53 11.58
CA LEU A 124 -11.30 -60.24 12.26
C LEU A 124 -11.79 -60.41 13.70
N GLU A 125 -12.75 -61.33 13.92
CA GLU A 125 -13.28 -61.68 15.23
C GLU A 125 -12.21 -62.32 16.15
N GLU A 126 -11.33 -63.19 15.62
CA GLU A 126 -10.27 -63.85 16.40
C GLU A 126 -9.09 -62.95 16.81
N ALA A 127 -8.76 -61.89 16.06
CA ALA A 127 -7.67 -60.97 16.43
C ALA A 127 -8.09 -59.95 17.51
N LEU A 128 -9.38 -59.64 17.55
CA LEU A 128 -10.00 -58.80 18.57
C LEU A 128 -10.13 -59.56 19.92
N GLU A 129 -10.13 -60.90 19.93
CA GLU A 129 -10.12 -61.72 21.16
C GLU A 129 -8.77 -61.65 21.93
N LYS A 130 -7.70 -61.09 21.37
CA LYS A 130 -6.38 -60.99 22.02
C LYS A 130 -6.03 -59.61 22.59
N ASN A 131 -6.95 -58.64 22.57
CA ASN A 131 -6.84 -57.32 23.22
C ASN A 131 -5.49 -56.61 23.04
N ILE A 132 -5.01 -56.57 21.81
CA ILE A 132 -3.93 -55.72 21.33
C ILE A 132 -4.54 -54.93 20.15
N ASN A 133 -4.28 -53.64 19.99
CA ASN A 133 -4.83 -52.81 18.90
C ASN A 133 -4.55 -53.48 17.53
N VAL A 134 -5.42 -53.44 16.51
CA VAL A 134 -5.21 -54.19 15.24
C VAL A 134 -5.51 -53.33 14.00
N ILE A 135 -4.63 -53.28 12.98
CA ILE A 135 -4.87 -52.66 11.65
C ILE A 135 -5.33 -53.72 10.63
N VAL A 136 -6.35 -53.47 9.78
CA VAL A 136 -6.88 -54.44 8.79
C VAL A 136 -7.04 -53.88 7.36
N PHE A 137 -6.74 -54.68 6.34
CA PHE A 137 -6.95 -54.37 4.90
C PHE A 137 -7.97 -55.33 4.24
N VAL A 138 -8.88 -54.87 3.37
CA VAL A 138 -9.97 -55.69 2.78
C VAL A 138 -10.27 -55.38 1.30
N ASN A 139 -10.73 -56.41 0.58
CA ASN A 139 -11.00 -56.42 -0.85
C ASN A 139 -12.39 -55.86 -1.23
N PRO A 140 -12.50 -54.96 -2.23
CA PRO A 140 -13.77 -54.45 -2.75
C PRO A 140 -14.62 -55.47 -3.53
N ASN A 141 -14.10 -56.64 -3.87
CA ASN A 141 -14.86 -57.74 -4.48
C ASN A 141 -15.26 -58.85 -3.49
N SER A 142 -15.15 -58.58 -2.19
CA SER A 142 -15.78 -59.42 -1.16
C SER A 142 -17.29 -59.17 -1.12
N ASP A 143 -18.07 -60.12 -0.57
CA ASP A 143 -19.53 -60.02 -0.46
C ASP A 143 -20.05 -58.70 0.17
N VAL A 144 -19.21 -58.02 0.95
CA VAL A 144 -19.49 -56.70 1.56
C VAL A 144 -19.06 -55.53 0.65
N GLY A 145 -17.94 -55.63 -0.06
CA GLY A 145 -17.47 -54.60 -1.02
C GLY A 145 -18.30 -54.52 -2.31
N GLU A 146 -18.76 -55.68 -2.81
CA GLU A 146 -19.54 -55.77 -4.06
C GLU A 146 -20.95 -55.18 -3.93
N LYS A 147 -21.56 -55.24 -2.74
CA LYS A 147 -22.93 -54.73 -2.51
C LYS A 147 -23.03 -53.20 -2.47
N VAL A 148 -21.92 -52.49 -2.22
CA VAL A 148 -21.89 -51.02 -2.08
C VAL A 148 -21.56 -50.32 -3.41
N MET A 149 -20.73 -50.93 -4.26
CA MET A 149 -20.20 -50.27 -5.47
C MET A 149 -21.04 -50.48 -6.75
N ALA A 150 -22.00 -51.41 -6.78
CA ALA A 150 -22.52 -51.92 -8.05
C ALA A 150 -23.65 -51.13 -8.76
N LYS A 151 -23.98 -49.88 -8.40
CA LYS A 151 -25.20 -49.23 -8.98
C LYS A 151 -25.11 -47.76 -9.41
N LEU A 152 -24.04 -47.33 -10.10
CA LEU A 152 -23.86 -46.13 -11.00
C LEU A 152 -22.43 -45.57 -10.82
N PRO A 153 -21.81 -44.78 -11.74
CA PRO A 153 -21.15 -43.58 -11.25
C PRO A 153 -22.29 -42.65 -10.84
N LYS A 154 -22.72 -42.75 -9.58
CA LYS A 154 -23.56 -41.71 -8.94
C LYS A 154 -22.78 -40.39 -8.83
N THR A 155 -21.53 -40.40 -9.30
CA THR A 155 -20.38 -39.58 -8.98
C THR A 155 -20.08 -38.61 -10.12
N ASN A 156 -20.92 -37.59 -10.27
CA ASN A 156 -20.46 -36.22 -10.53
C ASN A 156 -21.63 -35.21 -10.50
N ASN A 157 -22.61 -35.43 -9.62
CA ASN A 157 -23.56 -34.39 -9.30
C ASN A 157 -23.00 -33.67 -8.07
N TRP A 158 -22.10 -32.70 -8.28
CA TRP A 158 -21.47 -31.90 -7.22
C TRP A 158 -22.50 -31.39 -6.20
N THR A 159 -23.77 -31.22 -6.60
CA THR A 159 -24.86 -30.84 -5.69
C THR A 159 -25.12 -31.86 -4.58
N ASN A 160 -24.73 -33.14 -4.75
CA ASN A 160 -24.83 -34.19 -3.73
C ASN A 160 -23.64 -34.13 -2.75
N GLU A 161 -22.56 -33.46 -3.12
CA GLU A 161 -21.40 -33.20 -2.26
C GLU A 161 -21.64 -31.98 -1.35
N LEU A 162 -22.78 -31.29 -1.51
CA LEU A 162 -23.16 -30.11 -0.73
C LEU A 162 -24.49 -30.34 -0.01
N THR A 163 -24.50 -30.14 1.30
CA THR A 163 -25.71 -30.13 2.15
C THR A 163 -26.41 -28.76 2.14
N SER A 164 -26.53 -28.13 0.97
CA SER A 164 -27.15 -26.80 0.87
C SER A 164 -28.63 -26.85 1.23
N HIS A 165 -29.06 -26.01 2.18
CA HIS A 165 -30.46 -25.86 2.58
C HIS A 165 -31.38 -25.49 1.40
N GLN A 166 -30.83 -24.86 0.34
CA GLN A 166 -31.57 -24.46 -0.85
C GLN A 166 -32.14 -25.65 -1.62
N PHE A 167 -31.49 -26.82 -1.59
CA PHE A 167 -31.99 -28.03 -2.24
C PHE A 167 -33.21 -28.64 -1.51
N ASN A 168 -33.43 -28.23 -0.26
CA ASN A 168 -34.58 -28.63 0.56
C ASN A 168 -35.68 -27.55 0.60
N ALA A 169 -35.54 -26.45 -0.14
CA ALA A 169 -36.57 -25.42 -0.21
C ALA A 169 -37.86 -26.00 -0.84
N ILE A 170 -39.02 -25.66 -0.27
CA ILE A 170 -40.34 -26.20 -0.67
C ILE A 170 -40.62 -25.93 -2.15
N ASP A 171 -40.11 -24.83 -2.68
CA ASP A 171 -40.27 -24.35 -4.05
C ASP A 171 -39.05 -24.65 -4.96
N PHE A 172 -38.10 -25.49 -4.53
CA PHE A 172 -36.95 -25.85 -5.36
C PHE A 172 -37.36 -26.64 -6.60
N VAL A 173 -37.01 -26.13 -7.79
CA VAL A 173 -37.20 -26.83 -9.06
C VAL A 173 -35.87 -26.99 -9.80
N LYS A 174 -35.43 -28.25 -9.95
CA LYS A 174 -34.18 -28.58 -10.65
C LYS A 174 -34.23 -28.15 -12.12
N ILE A 175 -33.17 -27.49 -12.58
CA ILE A 175 -32.89 -27.17 -13.98
C ILE A 175 -31.44 -27.57 -14.29
N ASN A 176 -31.23 -28.23 -15.43
CA ASN A 176 -29.91 -28.59 -15.92
C ASN A 176 -29.66 -27.85 -17.24
N ALA A 177 -28.55 -27.13 -17.33
CA ALA A 177 -28.07 -26.52 -18.57
C ALA A 177 -26.70 -27.12 -18.91
N PHE A 178 -26.56 -27.72 -20.08
CA PHE A 178 -25.32 -28.32 -20.54
C PHE A 178 -25.25 -28.31 -22.07
N TYR A 179 -24.09 -28.65 -22.63
CA TYR A 179 -23.97 -28.89 -24.06
C TYR A 179 -23.30 -30.24 -24.32
N LEU A 180 -23.60 -30.80 -25.49
CA LEU A 180 -22.94 -32.00 -26.00
C LEU A 180 -22.17 -31.63 -27.27
N GLU A 181 -21.01 -32.25 -27.50
CA GLU A 181 -20.13 -31.92 -28.61
C GLU A 181 -19.87 -33.14 -29.50
N LEU A 182 -19.93 -32.92 -30.82
CA LEU A 182 -19.56 -33.88 -31.86
C LEU A 182 -18.84 -33.14 -32.99
N ASN A 183 -17.55 -33.43 -33.18
CA ASN A 183 -16.66 -32.69 -34.08
C ASN A 183 -16.64 -31.19 -33.73
N GLN A 184 -17.04 -30.30 -34.66
CA GLN A 184 -17.17 -28.85 -34.42
C GLN A 184 -18.60 -28.42 -34.05
N THR A 185 -19.51 -29.37 -33.82
CA THR A 185 -20.95 -29.10 -33.62
C THR A 185 -21.30 -29.25 -32.14
N LYS A 186 -21.99 -28.25 -31.58
CA LYS A 186 -22.47 -28.26 -30.19
C LYS A 186 -23.99 -28.25 -30.13
N LEU A 187 -24.57 -29.11 -29.28
CA LEU A 187 -25.99 -29.14 -28.95
C LEU A 187 -26.19 -28.63 -27.53
N PHE A 188 -26.83 -27.48 -27.35
CA PHE A 188 -27.15 -26.91 -26.04
C PHE A 188 -28.50 -27.43 -25.53
N VAL A 189 -28.54 -27.90 -24.30
CA VAL A 189 -29.72 -28.53 -23.68
C VAL A 189 -30.03 -27.81 -22.37
N VAL A 190 -31.28 -27.36 -22.22
CA VAL A 190 -31.84 -26.85 -20.97
C VAL A 190 -33.02 -27.72 -20.58
N SER A 191 -32.90 -28.45 -19.47
CA SER A 191 -33.89 -29.44 -19.03
C SER A 191 -34.38 -29.14 -17.61
N SER A 192 -35.69 -28.95 -17.47
CA SER A 192 -36.38 -28.81 -16.17
C SER A 192 -37.82 -29.29 -16.30
N LYS A 193 -38.44 -29.74 -15.21
CA LYS A 193 -39.85 -30.15 -15.19
C LYS A 193 -40.83 -28.96 -15.26
N ASP A 194 -40.42 -27.77 -14.83
CA ASP A 194 -41.28 -26.58 -14.79
C ASP A 194 -41.05 -25.63 -15.97
N LYS A 195 -42.13 -25.26 -16.66
CA LYS A 195 -42.09 -24.33 -17.80
C LYS A 195 -41.71 -22.91 -17.37
N THR A 196 -42.18 -22.47 -16.20
CA THR A 196 -41.90 -21.13 -15.68
C THR A 196 -40.41 -20.95 -15.42
N THR A 197 -39.76 -21.95 -14.82
CA THR A 197 -38.31 -22.00 -14.57
C THR A 197 -37.50 -21.99 -15.87
N ARG A 198 -37.91 -22.75 -16.90
CA ARG A 198 -37.26 -22.67 -18.23
C ARG A 198 -37.39 -21.28 -18.86
N ASN A 199 -38.55 -20.63 -18.76
CA ASN A 199 -38.76 -19.28 -19.29
C ASN A 199 -37.94 -18.23 -18.53
N LYS A 200 -37.82 -18.37 -17.19
CA LYS A 200 -36.95 -17.52 -16.37
C LYS A 200 -35.49 -17.65 -16.82
N PHE A 201 -35.00 -18.88 -17.01
CA PHE A 201 -33.64 -19.12 -17.51
C PHE A 201 -33.40 -18.53 -18.91
N LYS A 202 -34.34 -18.72 -19.85
CA LYS A 202 -34.27 -18.11 -21.18
C LYS A 202 -34.18 -16.58 -21.08
N THR A 203 -34.98 -15.96 -20.22
CA THR A 203 -34.95 -14.51 -20.00
C THR A 203 -33.57 -14.03 -19.52
N GLN A 204 -32.90 -14.80 -18.66
CA GLN A 204 -31.53 -14.48 -18.24
C GLN A 204 -30.51 -14.62 -19.37
N ILE A 205 -30.63 -15.64 -20.23
CA ILE A 205 -29.80 -15.77 -21.43
C ILE A 205 -30.00 -14.58 -22.36
N ASP A 206 -31.25 -14.26 -22.72
CA ASP A 206 -31.58 -13.15 -23.64
C ASP A 206 -31.04 -11.81 -23.07
N ASN A 207 -31.18 -11.59 -21.76
CA ASN A 207 -30.64 -10.41 -21.08
C ASN A 207 -29.10 -10.36 -21.14
N THR A 208 -28.44 -11.49 -20.84
CA THR A 208 -26.97 -11.58 -20.86
C THR A 208 -26.43 -11.31 -22.26
N GLU A 209 -27.04 -11.89 -23.30
CA GLU A 209 -26.68 -11.65 -24.69
C GLU A 209 -26.86 -10.18 -25.07
N LYS A 210 -27.98 -9.56 -24.68
CA LYS A 210 -28.23 -8.13 -24.91
C LYS A 210 -27.16 -7.25 -24.26
N VAL A 211 -26.79 -7.53 -23.00
CA VAL A 211 -25.75 -6.79 -22.28
C VAL A 211 -24.40 -6.93 -22.96
N ILE A 212 -23.97 -8.17 -23.27
CA ILE A 212 -22.68 -8.44 -23.95
C ILE A 212 -22.62 -7.78 -25.33
N LYS A 213 -23.73 -7.73 -26.07
CA LYS A 213 -23.77 -7.07 -27.38
C LYS A 213 -23.67 -5.56 -27.27
N LYS A 214 -24.31 -4.96 -26.26
CA LYS A 214 -24.43 -3.49 -26.13
C LYS A 214 -23.25 -2.84 -25.42
N TYR A 215 -22.64 -3.52 -24.45
CA TYR A 215 -21.65 -2.91 -23.56
C TYR A 215 -20.30 -3.61 -23.59
N ASP A 216 -19.25 -2.83 -23.32
CA ASP A 216 -17.94 -3.29 -22.87
C ASP A 216 -17.86 -3.25 -21.34
N PHE A 217 -17.15 -4.22 -20.76
CA PHE A 217 -17.07 -4.40 -19.31
C PHE A 217 -15.75 -3.86 -18.79
N HIS A 218 -15.82 -2.86 -17.93
CA HIS A 218 -14.64 -2.22 -17.35
C HIS A 218 -14.58 -2.51 -15.86
N LYS A 219 -13.81 -3.53 -15.48
CA LYS A 219 -13.50 -3.83 -14.08
C LYS A 219 -12.55 -2.75 -13.53
N GLY A 220 -12.72 -2.39 -12.26
CA GLY A 220 -11.80 -1.51 -11.55
C GLY A 220 -11.95 -1.59 -10.04
N TRP A 221 -11.04 -0.90 -9.35
CA TRP A 221 -11.04 -0.78 -7.89
C TRP A 221 -11.44 0.63 -7.50
N PHE A 222 -12.48 0.74 -6.68
CA PHE A 222 -12.95 2.00 -6.14
C PHE A 222 -12.62 2.04 -4.66
N GLY A 223 -11.92 3.06 -4.19
CA GLY A 223 -11.44 3.11 -2.81
C GLY A 223 -10.41 2.02 -2.48
N ALA A 224 -9.47 1.79 -3.40
CA ALA A 224 -8.19 1.19 -3.02
C ALA A 224 -7.35 2.27 -2.34
N PHE A 225 -6.48 1.93 -1.40
CA PHE A 225 -5.68 2.97 -0.72
C PHE A 225 -4.26 2.52 -0.42
N THR A 226 -3.36 3.51 -0.40
CA THR A 226 -1.91 3.30 -0.23
C THR A 226 -1.31 4.08 0.92
N LEU A 227 -2.02 5.11 1.42
CA LEU A 227 -1.55 6.00 2.48
C LEU A 227 -0.16 6.59 2.21
N LEU A 228 0.22 6.72 0.93
CA LEU A 228 1.55 7.15 0.49
C LEU A 228 1.95 8.51 1.09
N ASN A 229 0.98 9.40 1.25
CA ASN A 229 1.18 10.74 1.78
C ASN A 229 0.81 10.84 3.27
N SER A 230 0.74 9.70 3.98
CA SER A 230 0.38 9.63 5.39
C SER A 230 1.54 9.12 6.23
N VAL A 231 1.60 9.60 7.48
CA VAL A 231 2.41 8.99 8.54
C VAL A 231 1.89 7.60 8.96
N THR A 232 0.68 7.22 8.54
CA THR A 232 0.13 5.87 8.70
C THR A 232 0.54 4.98 7.52
N ILE A 233 0.89 3.73 7.81
CA ILE A 233 1.52 2.83 6.85
C ILE A 233 0.53 1.75 6.35
N THR A 234 0.54 1.48 5.03
CA THR A 234 -0.07 0.28 4.43
C THR A 234 0.77 -0.26 3.28
N LYS A 235 0.47 -1.48 2.83
CA LYS A 235 1.19 -2.15 1.76
C LYS A 235 0.85 -1.54 0.39
N GLY A 236 1.90 -1.25 -0.36
CA GLY A 236 1.85 -1.05 -1.80
C GLY A 236 1.82 0.41 -2.22
N HIS A 237 2.73 0.77 -3.11
CA HIS A 237 2.70 2.06 -3.79
C HIS A 237 1.56 2.12 -4.83
N PRO A 238 0.98 3.29 -5.17
CA PRO A 238 -0.10 3.39 -6.16
C PRO A 238 0.19 2.69 -7.49
N ILE A 239 1.44 2.76 -7.97
CA ILE A 239 1.90 2.05 -9.17
C ILE A 239 1.80 0.53 -9.03
N GLU A 240 2.15 -0.04 -7.87
CA GLU A 240 2.08 -1.48 -7.60
C GLU A 240 0.64 -1.96 -7.44
N VAL A 241 -0.21 -1.14 -6.81
CA VAL A 241 -1.67 -1.37 -6.74
C VAL A 241 -2.26 -1.42 -8.15
N ILE A 242 -1.92 -0.46 -9.01
CA ILE A 242 -2.33 -0.44 -10.42
C ILE A 242 -1.83 -1.70 -11.14
N GLY A 243 -0.55 -2.05 -10.98
CA GLY A 243 0.04 -3.23 -11.59
C GLY A 243 -0.67 -4.53 -11.21
N THR A 244 -0.91 -4.72 -9.91
CA THR A 244 -1.66 -5.87 -9.39
C THR A 244 -3.07 -5.91 -9.98
N GLY A 245 -3.81 -4.80 -9.93
CA GLY A 245 -5.17 -4.74 -10.46
C GLY A 245 -5.25 -4.96 -11.97
N MET A 246 -4.30 -4.45 -12.76
CA MET A 246 -4.25 -4.69 -14.21
C MET A 246 -4.05 -6.18 -14.53
N ASN A 247 -3.23 -6.86 -13.72
CA ASN A 247 -3.08 -8.30 -13.82
C ASN A 247 -4.37 -9.06 -13.44
N GLU A 248 -5.29 -8.43 -12.70
CA GLU A 248 -6.67 -8.89 -12.43
C GLU A 248 -7.73 -8.39 -13.43
N GLY A 249 -7.30 -7.75 -14.53
CA GLY A 249 -8.19 -7.26 -15.58
C GLY A 249 -8.78 -5.87 -15.32
N ASN A 250 -8.27 -5.14 -14.31
CA ASN A 250 -8.73 -3.79 -14.04
C ASN A 250 -8.27 -2.81 -15.13
N SER A 251 -9.14 -1.86 -15.44
CA SER A 251 -8.93 -0.79 -16.42
C SER A 251 -9.05 0.61 -15.81
N TRP A 252 -9.46 0.71 -14.55
CA TRP A 252 -9.54 1.96 -13.81
C TRP A 252 -9.38 1.78 -12.31
N PHE A 253 -8.98 2.86 -11.62
CA PHE A 253 -8.72 2.90 -10.18
C PHE A 253 -9.17 4.24 -9.60
N VAL A 254 -9.85 4.23 -8.46
CA VAL A 254 -10.10 5.42 -7.63
C VAL A 254 -9.46 5.18 -6.26
N PHE A 255 -8.50 6.01 -5.87
CA PHE A 255 -7.81 5.90 -4.58
C PHE A 255 -8.53 6.70 -3.49
N ASP A 256 -8.64 6.20 -2.25
CA ASP A 256 -9.35 6.91 -1.17
C ASP A 256 -8.66 6.88 0.21
N GLY A 257 -7.37 6.59 0.25
CA GLY A 257 -6.58 6.64 1.47
C GLY A 257 -6.50 8.03 2.06
N TYR A 258 -6.21 8.08 3.36
CA TYR A 258 -5.93 9.35 4.03
C TYR A 258 -4.79 10.08 3.30
N MET A 259 -5.08 11.29 2.80
CA MET A 259 -4.18 12.12 1.98
C MET A 259 -3.78 11.57 0.59
N ASP A 260 -4.37 10.46 0.11
CA ASP A 260 -4.11 9.97 -1.26
C ASP A 260 -4.55 10.98 -2.33
N PHE A 261 -5.52 11.86 -2.01
CA PHE A 261 -5.99 12.91 -2.92
C PHE A 261 -4.91 13.91 -3.32
N LEU A 262 -3.85 14.07 -2.52
CA LEU A 262 -2.71 14.94 -2.84
C LEU A 262 -1.92 14.43 -4.05
N SER A 263 -1.98 13.13 -4.35
CA SER A 263 -1.26 12.52 -5.48
C SER A 263 -2.11 12.41 -6.76
N LYS A 264 -3.25 13.09 -6.85
CA LYS A 264 -4.16 13.02 -8.02
C LYS A 264 -3.41 13.15 -9.35
N ASP A 265 -2.68 14.26 -9.50
CA ASP A 265 -2.00 14.59 -10.75
C ASP A 265 -0.75 13.75 -10.96
N GLU A 266 -0.07 13.38 -9.88
CA GLU A 266 1.13 12.56 -9.93
C GLU A 266 0.83 11.13 -10.40
N ILE A 267 -0.23 10.51 -9.88
CA ILE A 267 -0.70 9.18 -10.31
C ILE A 267 -1.06 9.22 -11.80
N ALA A 268 -1.84 10.22 -12.24
CA ALA A 268 -2.20 10.37 -13.64
C ALA A 268 -0.96 10.57 -14.54
N LYS A 269 0.04 11.34 -14.06
CA LYS A 269 1.31 11.57 -14.75
C LYS A 269 2.12 10.28 -14.89
N TRP A 270 2.20 9.44 -13.85
CA TRP A 270 2.92 8.17 -13.93
C TRP A 270 2.32 7.24 -14.98
N VAL A 271 1.00 7.07 -14.99
CA VAL A 271 0.31 6.23 -15.99
C VAL A 271 0.55 6.75 -17.41
N LYS A 272 0.47 8.08 -17.59
CA LYS A 272 0.71 8.73 -18.89
C LYS A 272 2.15 8.59 -19.38
N LYS A 273 3.16 8.60 -18.48
CA LYS A 273 4.58 8.47 -18.85
C LYS A 273 4.91 7.18 -19.60
N VAL A 274 4.13 6.12 -19.40
CA VAL A 274 4.31 4.81 -20.05
C VAL A 274 3.15 4.44 -20.99
N ASP A 275 2.35 5.43 -21.40
CA ASP A 275 1.22 5.29 -22.34
C ASP A 275 0.26 4.14 -22.00
N LEU A 276 -0.10 4.05 -20.72
CA LEU A 276 -1.08 3.07 -20.24
C LEU A 276 -2.51 3.61 -20.39
N PRO A 277 -3.45 2.86 -20.99
CA PRO A 277 -4.84 3.27 -21.16
C PRO A 277 -5.65 3.02 -19.88
N ILE A 278 -5.10 3.36 -18.71
CA ILE A 278 -5.74 3.21 -17.41
C ILE A 278 -6.29 4.56 -16.97
N ILE A 279 -7.50 4.56 -16.45
CA ILE A 279 -8.10 5.75 -15.83
C ILE A 279 -7.83 5.72 -14.33
N THR A 280 -7.29 6.80 -13.80
CA THR A 280 -7.06 6.94 -12.36
C THR A 280 -7.80 8.16 -11.84
N ASP A 281 -8.37 8.06 -10.65
CA ASP A 281 -8.94 9.17 -9.91
C ASP A 281 -8.62 9.01 -8.42
N VAL A 282 -9.01 9.99 -7.62
CA VAL A 282 -8.84 9.99 -6.17
C VAL A 282 -10.12 10.43 -5.47
N GLY A 283 -10.15 10.21 -4.16
CA GLY A 283 -11.22 10.58 -3.26
C GLY A 283 -10.69 10.81 -1.86
N ALA A 284 -11.55 11.36 -1.01
CA ALA A 284 -11.27 11.54 0.41
C ALA A 284 -12.56 11.37 1.20
N SER A 285 -12.62 10.31 2.02
CA SER A 285 -13.78 9.93 2.84
C SER A 285 -15.08 9.80 2.04
N ASN A 286 -15.80 10.91 1.88
CA ASN A 286 -17.12 11.03 1.25
C ASN A 286 -17.09 11.68 -0.14
N VAL A 287 -16.01 12.37 -0.51
CA VAL A 287 -15.93 13.18 -1.74
C VAL A 287 -15.02 12.56 -2.78
N PHE A 288 -15.51 12.43 -4.01
CA PHE A 288 -14.81 11.77 -5.12
C PHE A 288 -15.05 12.49 -6.44
N GLY A 289 -14.16 12.27 -7.41
CA GLY A 289 -14.36 12.78 -8.77
C GLY A 289 -14.30 14.30 -8.88
N ALA A 290 -13.80 14.98 -7.85
CA ALA A 290 -13.60 16.42 -7.87
C ALA A 290 -12.56 16.78 -8.95
N LYS A 291 -12.74 17.94 -9.57
CA LYS A 291 -11.83 18.49 -10.58
C LYS A 291 -10.42 18.66 -10.01
N ASP A 292 -10.34 19.21 -8.81
CA ASP A 292 -9.14 19.36 -7.99
C ASP A 292 -9.53 19.30 -6.50
N TYR A 293 -8.53 19.13 -5.64
CA TYR A 293 -8.70 19.10 -4.19
C TYR A 293 -8.05 20.33 -3.51
N GLU A 294 -7.84 21.42 -4.25
CA GLU A 294 -7.25 22.64 -3.69
C GLU A 294 -8.16 23.20 -2.57
N GLY A 295 -7.58 23.46 -1.40
CA GLY A 295 -8.30 23.94 -0.21
C GLY A 295 -9.02 22.85 0.58
N PHE A 296 -8.93 21.58 0.18
CA PHE A 296 -9.54 20.48 0.91
C PHE A 296 -8.81 20.22 2.24
N GLN A 297 -9.52 20.38 3.35
CA GLN A 297 -9.00 20.12 4.71
C GLN A 297 -9.82 19.03 5.37
N ILE A 298 -9.40 17.77 5.19
CA ILE A 298 -10.18 16.58 5.58
C ILE A 298 -10.57 16.58 7.07
N GLN A 299 -9.71 17.09 7.95
CA GLN A 299 -9.93 17.17 9.39
C GLN A 299 -10.78 18.38 9.82
N GLN A 300 -11.15 19.26 8.88
CA GLN A 300 -12.06 20.37 9.11
C GLN A 300 -13.47 20.12 8.55
N MET A 301 -13.70 18.94 7.98
CA MET A 301 -15.01 18.52 7.48
C MET A 301 -15.86 17.98 8.64
N TYR A 302 -16.31 18.89 9.51
CA TYR A 302 -16.99 18.56 10.77
C TYR A 302 -18.39 17.98 10.61
N ASP A 303 -19.07 18.31 9.51
CA ASP A 303 -20.47 17.97 9.28
C ASP A 303 -20.74 17.63 7.81
N ALA A 304 -21.91 17.03 7.58
CA ALA A 304 -22.40 16.64 6.26
C ALA A 304 -22.47 17.83 5.28
N GLU A 305 -22.81 19.03 5.74
CA GLU A 305 -22.90 20.23 4.90
C GLU A 305 -21.54 20.58 4.28
N SER A 306 -20.48 20.55 5.09
CA SER A 306 -19.11 20.85 4.67
C SER A 306 -18.64 19.92 3.56
N TRP A 307 -18.92 18.61 3.71
CA TRP A 307 -18.62 17.59 2.69
C TRP A 307 -19.36 17.85 1.38
N VAL A 308 -20.67 18.10 1.46
CA VAL A 308 -21.52 18.32 0.29
C VAL A 308 -21.13 19.61 -0.42
N LYS A 309 -20.93 20.70 0.32
CA LYS A 309 -20.54 22.01 -0.21
C LYS A 309 -19.23 21.90 -0.98
N PHE A 310 -18.19 21.33 -0.37
CA PHE A 310 -16.90 21.16 -1.03
C PHE A 310 -17.02 20.36 -2.34
N ALA A 311 -17.73 19.23 -2.31
CA ALA A 311 -17.95 18.41 -3.50
C ALA A 311 -18.60 19.22 -4.62
N LYS A 312 -19.65 19.99 -4.33
CA LYS A 312 -20.36 20.78 -5.36
C LYS A 312 -19.52 21.94 -5.89
N GLU A 313 -18.78 22.63 -5.03
CA GLU A 313 -17.86 23.71 -5.43
C GLU A 313 -16.75 23.22 -6.36
N LYS A 314 -16.29 21.98 -6.16
CA LYS A 314 -15.22 21.35 -6.96
C LYS A 314 -15.72 20.42 -8.07
N GLU A 315 -17.00 20.53 -8.44
CA GLU A 315 -17.64 19.74 -9.50
C GLU A 315 -17.52 18.21 -9.28
N GLY A 316 -17.40 17.79 -8.02
CA GLY A 316 -17.29 16.39 -7.61
C GLY A 316 -18.61 15.80 -7.10
N TYR A 317 -18.48 14.58 -6.59
CA TYR A 317 -19.58 13.75 -6.11
C TYR A 317 -19.41 13.42 -4.64
N VAL A 318 -20.52 13.32 -3.92
CA VAL A 318 -20.53 13.04 -2.48
C VAL A 318 -21.42 11.84 -2.16
N PHE A 319 -20.88 10.88 -1.40
CA PHE A 319 -21.55 9.63 -1.05
C PHE A 319 -21.78 9.52 0.47
N ARG A 320 -22.83 8.80 0.89
CA ARG A 320 -23.18 8.57 2.29
C ARG A 320 -23.43 7.09 2.60
N GLN A 321 -23.50 6.72 3.88
CA GLN A 321 -23.94 5.38 4.26
C GLN A 321 -25.44 5.21 3.99
N VAL A 322 -25.88 3.99 3.70
CA VAL A 322 -27.32 3.67 3.62
C VAL A 322 -27.92 3.82 5.02
N TYR A 323 -29.09 4.47 5.12
CA TYR A 323 -29.81 4.78 6.36
C TYR A 323 -29.14 5.79 7.32
N ASP A 324 -28.21 6.61 6.83
CA ASP A 324 -27.71 7.75 7.59
C ASP A 324 -28.76 8.87 7.67
N THR A 325 -29.63 8.79 8.68
CA THR A 325 -30.72 9.77 8.89
C THR A 325 -30.22 11.18 9.21
N LEU A 326 -29.01 11.32 9.76
CA LEU A 326 -28.40 12.64 10.01
C LEU A 326 -28.02 13.34 8.70
N ALA A 327 -27.85 12.59 7.62
CA ALA A 327 -27.53 13.11 6.30
C ALA A 327 -28.77 13.45 5.45
N ASP A 328 -30.00 13.13 5.90
CA ASP A 328 -31.24 13.38 5.14
C ASP A 328 -31.53 14.85 4.79
N PRO A 329 -31.12 15.85 5.61
CA PRO A 329 -31.26 17.26 5.23
C PRO A 329 -30.43 17.68 4.00
N TYR A 330 -29.47 16.87 3.57
CA TYR A 330 -28.51 17.23 2.52
C TYR A 330 -28.64 16.33 1.28
N LYS A 331 -28.29 16.88 0.13
CA LYS A 331 -28.37 16.16 -1.16
C LYS A 331 -27.05 15.46 -1.48
N TYR A 332 -27.03 14.14 -1.26
CA TYR A 332 -25.95 13.25 -1.67
C TYR A 332 -26.18 12.70 -3.08
N ASP A 333 -25.10 12.34 -3.77
CA ASP A 333 -25.14 11.77 -5.12
C ASP A 333 -25.33 10.25 -5.12
N GLY A 334 -25.00 9.57 -4.01
CA GLY A 334 -25.17 8.13 -3.90
C GLY A 334 -24.81 7.53 -2.55
N TYR A 335 -24.77 6.20 -2.52
CA TYR A 335 -24.47 5.42 -1.31
C TYR A 335 -23.12 4.70 -1.35
N PHE A 336 -22.53 4.53 -0.17
CA PHE A 336 -21.55 3.49 0.07
C PHE A 336 -22.24 2.15 0.22
N ALA A 337 -21.87 1.22 -0.63
CA ALA A 337 -22.42 -0.11 -0.63
C ALA A 337 -21.57 -1.08 0.20
N ASN A 338 -22.23 -2.00 0.88
CA ASN A 338 -21.63 -3.13 1.59
C ASN A 338 -22.61 -4.32 1.51
N GLU A 339 -22.17 -5.50 1.95
CA GLU A 339 -23.00 -6.71 1.89
C GLU A 339 -24.33 -6.57 2.62
N GLY A 340 -24.34 -5.93 3.80
CA GLY A 340 -25.52 -5.75 4.64
C GLY A 340 -26.63 -4.90 4.01
N ASN A 341 -26.27 -4.05 3.05
CA ASN A 341 -27.18 -3.09 2.43
C ASN A 341 -27.60 -3.52 1.01
N LYS A 342 -27.40 -4.79 0.66
CA LYS A 342 -27.67 -5.32 -0.68
C LYS A 342 -29.09 -5.07 -1.16
N GLU A 343 -30.09 -5.24 -0.30
CA GLU A 343 -31.50 -5.07 -0.67
C GLU A 343 -31.79 -3.65 -1.16
N GLN A 344 -31.24 -2.65 -0.48
CA GLN A 344 -31.40 -1.25 -0.82
C GLN A 344 -30.66 -0.93 -2.13
N ILE A 345 -29.40 -1.37 -2.24
CA ILE A 345 -28.58 -1.12 -3.43
C ILE A 345 -29.15 -1.77 -4.69
N ASP A 346 -29.74 -2.97 -4.57
CA ASP A 346 -30.36 -3.67 -5.70
C ASP A 346 -31.68 -3.01 -6.15
N ASN A 347 -32.49 -2.52 -5.21
CA ASN A 347 -33.88 -2.15 -5.47
C ASN A 347 -34.13 -0.63 -5.55
N GLU A 348 -33.37 0.20 -4.83
CA GLU A 348 -33.51 1.66 -4.89
C GLU A 348 -32.84 2.23 -6.14
N ASN A 349 -33.38 3.33 -6.69
CA ASN A 349 -32.79 4.00 -7.84
C ASN A 349 -31.79 5.10 -7.44
N VAL A 350 -30.80 4.73 -6.62
CA VAL A 350 -29.75 5.63 -6.11
C VAL A 350 -28.37 5.10 -6.56
N PRO A 351 -27.49 5.96 -7.11
CA PRO A 351 -26.11 5.58 -7.44
C PRO A 351 -25.36 5.02 -6.25
N PHE A 352 -24.37 4.15 -6.50
CA PHE A 352 -23.57 3.62 -5.40
C PHE A 352 -22.12 3.35 -5.79
N VAL A 353 -21.27 3.27 -4.77
CA VAL A 353 -19.87 2.87 -4.89
C VAL A 353 -19.53 1.82 -3.84
N LEU A 354 -18.70 0.84 -4.21
CA LEU A 354 -18.23 -0.24 -3.35
C LEU A 354 -16.73 -0.08 -3.12
N LYS A 355 -16.32 0.11 -1.86
CA LYS A 355 -14.90 0.30 -1.51
C LYS A 355 -14.12 -1.03 -1.58
N THR A 356 -12.95 -1.00 -2.21
CA THR A 356 -12.04 -2.14 -2.39
C THR A 356 -11.21 -2.42 -1.14
N GLY A 357 -10.64 -1.38 -0.53
CA GLY A 357 -9.76 -1.49 0.64
C GLY A 357 -8.27 -1.66 0.30
N ALA A 358 -7.50 -2.06 1.32
CA ALA A 358 -6.04 -2.16 1.27
C ALA A 358 -5.53 -3.41 0.53
N LEU A 359 -4.31 -3.34 0.00
CA LEU A 359 -3.67 -4.44 -0.72
C LEU A 359 -3.21 -5.59 0.20
N ASP A 360 -2.80 -5.30 1.44
CA ASP A 360 -2.44 -6.30 2.45
C ASP A 360 -3.64 -7.14 2.91
N LYS A 361 -4.86 -6.66 2.66
CA LYS A 361 -6.14 -7.37 2.87
C LYS A 361 -6.72 -7.95 1.59
N GLY A 362 -5.86 -8.17 0.60
CA GLY A 362 -6.19 -8.85 -0.65
C GLY A 362 -6.96 -8.02 -1.67
N ALA A 363 -7.39 -6.77 -1.39
CA ALA A 363 -8.19 -5.95 -2.30
C ALA A 363 -9.36 -6.74 -2.93
N LEU A 364 -10.22 -7.30 -2.05
CA LEU A 364 -11.15 -8.39 -2.38
C LEU A 364 -12.39 -7.93 -3.16
N SER A 365 -12.77 -6.66 -3.04
CA SER A 365 -13.93 -6.10 -3.72
C SER A 365 -13.54 -5.32 -4.98
N SER A 366 -14.40 -5.33 -5.99
CA SER A 366 -14.22 -4.58 -7.23
C SER A 366 -15.55 -4.09 -7.79
N MET A 367 -15.50 -3.19 -8.76
CA MET A 367 -16.68 -2.75 -9.51
C MET A 367 -16.50 -3.04 -10.99
N VAL A 368 -17.59 -3.40 -11.67
CA VAL A 368 -17.64 -3.57 -13.14
C VAL A 368 -18.57 -2.52 -13.71
N LEU A 369 -18.04 -1.65 -14.57
CA LEU A 369 -18.79 -0.61 -15.28
C LEU A 369 -19.19 -1.11 -16.66
N PHE A 370 -20.39 -0.73 -17.11
CA PHE A 370 -20.95 -1.08 -18.41
C PHE A 370 -20.98 0.16 -19.30
N ILE A 371 -19.97 0.27 -20.16
CA ILE A 371 -19.80 1.37 -21.11
C ILE A 371 -20.32 0.93 -22.47
N GLU A 372 -21.07 1.77 -23.19
CA GLU A 372 -21.62 1.37 -24.48
C GLU A 372 -20.49 1.09 -25.49
N LYS A 373 -20.63 0.04 -26.29
CA LYS A 373 -19.59 -0.31 -27.27
C LYS A 373 -19.33 0.84 -28.23
N GLY A 374 -18.05 1.16 -28.41
CA GLY A 374 -17.59 2.29 -29.21
C GLY A 374 -17.39 3.58 -28.42
N GLU A 375 -17.93 3.69 -27.21
CA GLU A 375 -17.55 4.73 -26.26
C GLU A 375 -16.21 4.36 -25.59
N LYS A 376 -15.33 5.34 -25.41
CA LYS A 376 -14.05 5.13 -24.73
C LYS A 376 -14.23 5.25 -23.22
N LEU A 377 -13.57 4.37 -22.47
CA LEU A 377 -13.39 4.58 -21.04
C LEU A 377 -12.56 5.87 -20.83
N SER A 378 -13.10 6.76 -20.01
CA SER A 378 -12.55 8.06 -19.63
C SER A 378 -13.04 8.39 -18.23
N GLN A 379 -12.45 9.39 -17.57
CA GLN A 379 -12.93 9.82 -16.25
C GLN A 379 -14.42 10.22 -16.29
N LYS A 380 -14.86 10.89 -17.36
CA LYS A 380 -16.27 11.25 -17.55
C LYS A 380 -17.16 10.04 -17.72
N SER A 381 -16.80 9.09 -18.59
CA SER A 381 -17.64 7.90 -18.84
C SER A 381 -17.64 6.93 -17.66
N LEU A 382 -16.57 6.91 -16.85
CA LEU A 382 -16.51 6.22 -15.56
C LEU A 382 -17.59 6.76 -14.60
N TRP A 383 -17.59 8.07 -14.34
CA TRP A 383 -18.55 8.68 -13.42
C TRP A 383 -19.97 8.64 -13.95
N ASN A 384 -20.17 8.86 -15.26
CA ASN A 384 -21.48 8.68 -15.88
C ASN A 384 -22.02 7.27 -15.69
N ALA A 385 -21.18 6.23 -15.83
CA ALA A 385 -21.64 4.87 -15.60
C ALA A 385 -22.14 4.66 -14.18
N ILE A 386 -21.39 5.14 -13.17
CA ILE A 386 -21.77 5.05 -11.75
C ILE A 386 -23.07 5.81 -11.47
N LEU A 387 -23.19 7.04 -11.95
CA LEU A 387 -24.35 7.90 -11.68
C LEU A 387 -25.61 7.44 -12.44
N ASP A 388 -25.42 6.81 -13.61
CA ASP A 388 -26.51 6.22 -14.40
C ASP A 388 -26.91 4.82 -13.91
N ARG A 389 -26.28 4.30 -12.84
CA ARG A 389 -26.46 2.94 -12.33
C ARG A 389 -26.19 1.89 -13.43
N ARG A 390 -25.09 2.06 -14.16
CA ARG A 390 -24.53 1.10 -15.12
C ARG A 390 -23.30 0.42 -14.54
N GLU A 391 -23.41 -0.03 -13.31
CA GLU A 391 -22.34 -0.69 -12.56
C GLU A 391 -22.84 -1.87 -11.73
N VAL A 392 -21.93 -2.79 -11.41
CA VAL A 392 -22.14 -3.86 -10.45
C VAL A 392 -20.98 -3.87 -9.48
N GLY A 393 -21.29 -3.85 -8.18
CA GLY A 393 -20.31 -4.11 -7.13
C GLY A 393 -20.13 -5.62 -6.95
N VAL A 394 -18.89 -6.08 -6.95
CA VAL A 394 -18.49 -7.47 -6.72
C VAL A 394 -17.72 -7.51 -5.40
N LEU A 395 -18.32 -8.10 -4.37
CA LEU A 395 -17.70 -8.31 -3.08
C LEU A 395 -16.91 -9.63 -3.06
N GLU A 396 -16.25 -9.89 -1.94
CA GLU A 396 -15.58 -11.17 -1.67
C GLU A 396 -16.48 -12.38 -1.98
N GLN A 397 -15.88 -13.48 -2.42
CA GLN A 397 -16.57 -14.73 -2.78
C GLN A 397 -17.52 -14.56 -3.99
N GLY A 398 -17.37 -13.48 -4.77
CA GLY A 398 -18.15 -13.24 -5.98
C GLY A 398 -19.60 -12.83 -5.71
N LYS A 399 -19.93 -12.39 -4.48
CA LYS A 399 -21.25 -11.82 -4.17
C LYS A 399 -21.41 -10.53 -4.96
N MET A 400 -22.57 -10.32 -5.57
CA MET A 400 -22.80 -9.15 -6.45
C MET A 400 -23.97 -8.31 -5.99
N ILE A 401 -23.83 -6.99 -6.11
CA ILE A 401 -24.84 -5.98 -5.78
C ILE A 401 -25.00 -4.97 -6.90
N GLY A 402 -26.21 -4.46 -7.09
CA GLY A 402 -26.53 -3.47 -8.12
C GLY A 402 -27.71 -3.89 -9.03
N PRO A 403 -27.98 -3.11 -10.08
CA PRO A 403 -29.18 -3.26 -10.90
C PRO A 403 -29.28 -4.63 -11.57
N ALA A 404 -30.47 -5.23 -11.49
CA ALA A 404 -30.72 -6.60 -11.91
C ALA A 404 -30.31 -6.89 -13.37
N THR A 405 -30.50 -5.95 -14.29
CA THR A 405 -30.10 -6.09 -15.70
C THR A 405 -28.61 -6.43 -15.84
N TYR A 406 -27.75 -5.70 -15.15
CA TYR A 406 -26.30 -5.87 -15.21
C TYR A 406 -25.81 -6.97 -14.27
N ARG A 407 -26.32 -6.97 -13.02
CA ARG A 407 -25.96 -7.95 -12.00
C ARG A 407 -26.26 -9.37 -12.43
N ASN A 408 -27.48 -9.65 -12.91
CA ASN A 408 -27.85 -11.02 -13.30
C ASN A 408 -27.05 -11.49 -14.53
N ALA A 409 -26.70 -10.59 -15.45
CA ALA A 409 -25.83 -10.92 -16.58
C ALA A 409 -24.44 -11.34 -16.12
N LEU A 410 -23.82 -10.62 -15.17
CA LEU A 410 -22.54 -11.04 -14.60
C LEU A 410 -22.64 -12.32 -13.80
N GLN A 411 -23.70 -12.52 -13.01
CA GLN A 411 -23.92 -13.77 -12.28
C GLN A 411 -24.01 -14.98 -13.24
N MET A 412 -24.72 -14.84 -14.36
CA MET A 412 -24.75 -15.86 -15.42
C MET A 412 -23.36 -16.13 -16.00
N LEU A 413 -22.57 -15.08 -16.23
CA LEU A 413 -21.20 -15.20 -16.74
C LEU A 413 -20.20 -15.78 -15.72
N VAL A 414 -20.43 -15.62 -14.42
CA VAL A 414 -19.60 -16.29 -13.40
C VAL A 414 -19.92 -17.78 -13.33
N LEU A 415 -21.19 -18.16 -13.49
CA LEU A 415 -21.60 -19.56 -13.60
C LEU A 415 -20.97 -20.25 -14.83
N ASP A 416 -20.73 -19.49 -15.92
CA ASP A 416 -19.94 -19.92 -17.09
C ASP A 416 -18.71 -19.01 -17.29
N ARG A 417 -17.75 -19.18 -16.38
CA ARG A 417 -16.52 -18.36 -16.30
C ARG A 417 -15.71 -18.20 -17.58
N ILE A 418 -15.83 -19.10 -18.57
CA ILE A 418 -14.96 -19.14 -19.76
C ILE A 418 -14.99 -17.82 -20.53
N PHE A 419 -16.17 -17.19 -20.62
CA PHE A 419 -16.28 -15.88 -21.27
C PHE A 419 -15.45 -14.83 -20.52
N LEU A 420 -15.61 -14.74 -19.20
CA LEU A 420 -14.94 -13.74 -18.35
C LEU A 420 -13.42 -13.93 -18.35
N GLU A 421 -12.95 -15.18 -18.28
CA GLU A 421 -11.52 -15.49 -18.33
C GLU A 421 -10.88 -15.01 -19.63
N ASN A 422 -11.56 -15.24 -20.75
CA ASN A 422 -11.10 -14.79 -22.04
C ASN A 422 -11.18 -13.27 -22.19
N TYR A 423 -12.16 -12.62 -21.53
CA TYR A 423 -12.41 -11.19 -21.60
C TYR A 423 -11.41 -10.40 -20.74
N PHE A 424 -11.17 -10.80 -19.49
CA PHE A 424 -10.24 -10.16 -18.55
C PHE A 424 -8.80 -10.69 -18.62
N GLY A 425 -8.56 -11.74 -19.41
CA GLY A 425 -7.23 -12.23 -19.74
C GLY A 425 -6.61 -13.14 -18.68
N ASP A 426 -7.43 -13.90 -17.94
CA ASP A 426 -7.02 -14.88 -16.92
C ASP A 426 -6.05 -15.97 -17.42
N PRO A 427 -6.11 -16.42 -18.70
CA PRO A 427 -5.13 -17.36 -19.25
C PRO A 427 -3.66 -16.93 -19.13
N VAL A 428 -3.40 -15.63 -18.93
CA VAL A 428 -2.05 -15.08 -18.78
C VAL A 428 -1.95 -14.31 -17.47
N ASN A 429 -1.01 -14.71 -16.62
CA ASN A 429 -0.62 -13.99 -15.41
C ASN A 429 0.79 -13.40 -15.59
N ILE A 430 0.97 -12.13 -15.26
CA ILE A 430 2.27 -11.43 -15.34
C ILE A 430 2.62 -10.87 -13.97
N VAL A 431 3.79 -11.25 -13.45
CA VAL A 431 4.39 -10.69 -12.24
C VAL A 431 5.65 -9.93 -12.65
N ALA A 432 5.76 -8.66 -12.26
CA ALA A 432 6.89 -7.79 -12.58
C ALA A 432 7.44 -7.15 -11.30
N GLU A 433 8.74 -7.35 -11.05
CA GLU A 433 9.44 -6.87 -9.86
C GLU A 433 10.77 -6.23 -10.26
N VAL A 434 11.17 -5.16 -9.57
CA VAL A 434 12.47 -4.52 -9.77
C VAL A 434 13.37 -4.76 -8.56
N LYS A 435 14.49 -5.46 -8.77
CA LYS A 435 15.52 -5.70 -7.75
C LYS A 435 16.81 -5.00 -8.18
N GLY A 436 17.21 -3.97 -7.41
CA GLY A 436 18.25 -3.05 -7.85
C GLY A 436 17.83 -2.38 -9.15
N TYR A 437 18.64 -2.53 -10.21
CA TYR A 437 18.32 -2.06 -11.58
C TYR A 437 17.99 -3.23 -12.52
N ASN A 438 17.53 -4.36 -11.99
CA ASN A 438 17.09 -5.49 -12.79
C ASN A 438 15.57 -5.65 -12.66
N LEU A 439 14.88 -5.55 -13.80
CA LEU A 439 13.47 -5.89 -13.92
C LEU A 439 13.34 -7.39 -14.18
N GLN A 440 12.74 -8.10 -13.23
CA GLN A 440 12.34 -9.49 -13.33
C GLN A 440 10.87 -9.57 -13.76
N VAL A 441 10.60 -10.28 -14.85
CA VAL A 441 9.22 -10.51 -15.34
C VAL A 441 8.96 -12.00 -15.42
N THR A 442 7.99 -12.50 -14.65
CA THR A 442 7.49 -13.87 -14.74
C THR A 442 6.14 -13.87 -15.44
N ILE A 443 6.01 -14.64 -16.51
CA ILE A 443 4.76 -14.84 -17.24
C ILE A 443 4.33 -16.28 -17.11
N THR A 444 3.07 -16.49 -16.75
CA THR A 444 2.46 -17.80 -16.55
C THR A 444 1.30 -17.97 -17.50
N ASN A 445 1.29 -19.09 -18.23
CA ASN A 445 0.14 -19.57 -18.98
C ASN A 445 -0.69 -20.49 -18.09
N THR A 446 -1.92 -20.10 -17.78
CA THR A 446 -2.84 -20.88 -16.94
C THR A 446 -3.83 -21.70 -17.78
N ALA A 447 -3.80 -21.57 -19.10
CA ALA A 447 -4.65 -22.34 -20.01
C ALA A 447 -4.09 -23.75 -20.29
N LYS A 448 -4.97 -24.62 -20.81
CA LYS A 448 -4.65 -26.00 -21.22
C LYS A 448 -4.02 -26.10 -22.62
N VAL A 449 -3.74 -24.96 -23.25
CA VAL A 449 -3.16 -24.87 -24.60
C VAL A 449 -1.89 -24.01 -24.56
N PRO A 450 -0.86 -24.32 -25.37
CA PRO A 450 0.32 -23.46 -25.49
C PRO A 450 -0.02 -22.05 -25.97
N LEU A 451 0.75 -21.07 -25.51
CA LEU A 451 0.64 -19.66 -25.92
C LEU A 451 2.00 -19.18 -26.45
N SER A 452 1.97 -18.45 -27.55
CA SER A 452 3.13 -17.76 -28.12
C SER A 452 2.81 -16.29 -28.26
N GLY A 453 3.77 -15.45 -27.91
CA GLY A 453 3.57 -14.01 -27.87
C GLY A 453 4.85 -13.24 -27.64
N THR A 454 4.73 -11.91 -27.72
CA THR A 454 5.84 -10.99 -27.54
C THR A 454 5.69 -10.28 -26.20
N LEU A 455 6.74 -10.37 -25.37
CA LEU A 455 6.89 -9.53 -24.19
C LEU A 455 7.55 -8.22 -24.60
N GLU A 456 6.98 -7.09 -24.21
CA GLU A 456 7.48 -5.74 -24.47
C GLU A 456 7.53 -4.93 -23.18
N ILE A 457 8.61 -4.19 -22.99
CA ILE A 457 8.80 -3.27 -21.87
C ILE A 457 8.67 -1.83 -22.38
N ALA A 458 7.73 -1.09 -21.81
CA ALA A 458 7.58 0.34 -22.03
C ALA A 458 8.16 1.10 -20.83
N LEU A 459 9.13 1.97 -21.12
CA LEU A 459 9.90 2.73 -20.15
C LEU A 459 9.59 4.22 -20.27
N PRO A 460 9.68 4.97 -19.16
CA PRO A 460 9.61 6.41 -19.18
C PRO A 460 10.92 6.96 -19.78
N PRO A 461 10.95 8.20 -20.29
CA PRO A 461 12.11 8.73 -21.01
C PRO A 461 13.40 8.76 -20.17
N GLU A 462 13.29 8.76 -18.84
CA GLU A 462 14.41 8.82 -17.91
C GLU A 462 15.11 7.46 -17.68
N ILE A 463 14.57 6.35 -18.20
CA ILE A 463 15.15 5.00 -18.05
C ILE A 463 15.43 4.37 -19.42
N LYS A 464 16.63 3.84 -19.58
CA LYS A 464 17.02 3.00 -20.72
C LYS A 464 17.09 1.54 -20.33
N ILE A 465 17.11 0.67 -21.33
CA ILE A 465 17.29 -0.77 -21.17
C ILE A 465 18.53 -1.22 -21.91
N LYS A 466 19.35 -2.04 -21.27
CA LYS A 466 20.50 -2.64 -21.92
C LYS A 466 20.06 -3.85 -22.74
N GLY A 467 20.09 -3.72 -24.07
CA GLY A 467 19.70 -4.78 -24.99
C GLY A 467 18.30 -4.57 -25.57
N LYS A 468 17.55 -5.65 -25.79
CA LYS A 468 16.21 -5.59 -26.40
C LYS A 468 15.15 -5.33 -25.33
N SER A 469 14.26 -4.36 -25.57
CA SER A 469 13.04 -4.14 -24.80
C SER A 469 11.91 -5.11 -25.16
N SER A 470 12.12 -5.98 -26.16
CA SER A 470 11.11 -6.90 -26.67
C SER A 470 11.70 -8.29 -26.92
N VAL A 471 11.01 -9.32 -26.45
CA VAL A 471 11.45 -10.73 -26.50
C VAL A 471 10.27 -11.64 -26.85
N GLN A 472 10.48 -12.59 -27.76
CA GLN A 472 9.51 -13.65 -28.05
C GLN A 472 9.48 -14.69 -26.92
N ILE A 473 8.29 -15.02 -26.45
CA ILE A 473 8.07 -15.98 -25.38
C ILE A 473 7.00 -16.98 -25.80
N ASN A 474 7.42 -18.24 -25.85
CA ASN A 474 6.56 -19.39 -25.98
C ASN A 474 6.39 -20.03 -24.60
N LEU A 475 5.15 -20.32 -24.23
CA LEU A 475 4.74 -20.95 -22.99
C LEU A 475 3.97 -22.21 -23.33
N ASP A 476 4.40 -23.35 -22.82
CA ASP A 476 3.60 -24.57 -22.85
C ASP A 476 2.33 -24.41 -22.00
N SER A 477 1.39 -25.33 -22.17
CA SER A 477 0.19 -25.40 -21.31
C SER A 477 0.58 -25.44 -19.83
N LYS A 478 -0.10 -24.65 -18.98
CA LYS A 478 0.12 -24.62 -17.52
C LYS A 478 1.58 -24.36 -17.09
N SER A 479 2.34 -23.60 -17.87
CA SER A 479 3.77 -23.33 -17.62
C SER A 479 4.08 -21.87 -17.31
N SER A 480 5.27 -21.60 -16.75
CA SER A 480 5.77 -20.25 -16.49
C SER A 480 7.17 -20.04 -17.05
N LYS A 481 7.49 -18.80 -17.41
CA LYS A 481 8.84 -18.39 -17.83
C LYS A 481 9.21 -17.04 -17.22
N THR A 482 10.43 -16.93 -16.73
CA THR A 482 10.99 -15.67 -16.20
C THR A 482 11.98 -15.07 -17.19
N GLN A 483 11.93 -13.75 -17.36
CA GLN A 483 12.87 -12.94 -18.12
C GLN A 483 13.45 -11.83 -17.24
N TYR A 484 14.67 -11.43 -17.55
CA TYR A 484 15.40 -10.41 -16.81
C TYR A 484 15.84 -9.30 -17.75
N PHE A 485 15.65 -8.06 -17.34
CA PHE A 485 16.00 -6.87 -18.10
C PHE A 485 16.84 -5.92 -17.25
N ASN A 486 17.99 -5.49 -17.78
CA ASN A 486 18.86 -4.55 -17.06
C ASN A 486 18.48 -3.11 -17.42
N LEU A 487 18.06 -2.36 -16.42
CA LEU A 487 17.69 -0.96 -16.51
C LEU A 487 18.93 -0.06 -16.35
N GLU A 488 18.97 1.04 -17.09
CA GLU A 488 20.02 2.06 -17.05
C GLU A 488 19.35 3.42 -16.80
N PRO A 489 19.17 3.84 -15.53
CA PRO A 489 18.55 5.12 -15.21
C PRO A 489 19.47 6.29 -15.57
N GLU A 490 18.88 7.38 -16.02
CA GLU A 490 19.57 8.65 -16.26
C GLU A 490 19.53 9.56 -15.02
N ALA A 491 20.29 10.66 -15.06
CA ALA A 491 20.33 11.64 -13.96
C ALA A 491 18.93 12.18 -13.61
N THR A 492 18.07 12.38 -14.61
CA THR A 492 16.68 12.85 -14.43
C THR A 492 15.75 11.82 -13.81
N ALA A 493 16.14 10.55 -13.76
CA ALA A 493 15.38 9.51 -13.06
C ALA A 493 15.54 9.58 -11.54
N THR A 494 16.60 10.24 -11.04
CA THR A 494 16.86 10.37 -9.60
C THR A 494 15.90 11.36 -8.95
N ASN A 495 15.62 11.19 -7.65
CA ASN A 495 14.61 11.94 -6.92
C ASN A 495 13.21 11.85 -7.54
N ASN A 496 12.89 10.70 -8.14
CA ASN A 496 11.62 10.47 -8.84
C ASN A 496 11.24 8.98 -8.77
N THR A 497 9.93 8.73 -8.75
CA THR A 497 9.35 7.43 -9.05
C THR A 497 9.21 7.24 -10.55
N ASN A 498 9.77 6.15 -11.07
CA ASN A 498 9.80 5.88 -12.51
C ASN A 498 8.93 4.65 -12.83
N PRO A 499 7.73 4.83 -13.42
CA PRO A 499 6.83 3.72 -13.75
C PRO A 499 7.39 2.89 -14.91
N ILE A 500 7.18 1.57 -14.87
CA ILE A 500 7.62 0.62 -15.90
C ILE A 500 6.43 -0.24 -16.28
N ALA A 501 5.98 -0.15 -17.53
CA ALA A 501 4.89 -0.97 -18.03
C ALA A 501 5.41 -2.21 -18.75
N VAL A 502 4.76 -3.35 -18.48
CA VAL A 502 5.10 -4.64 -19.06
C VAL A 502 3.89 -5.13 -19.85
N HIS A 503 4.11 -5.53 -21.09
CA HIS A 503 3.06 -5.97 -22.01
C HIS A 503 3.37 -7.35 -22.57
N TYR A 504 2.42 -8.27 -22.49
CA TYR A 504 2.47 -9.52 -23.25
C TYR A 504 1.38 -9.52 -24.32
N LYS A 505 1.80 -9.50 -25.58
CA LYS A 505 0.92 -9.52 -26.76
C LYS A 505 0.86 -10.94 -27.32
N TYR A 506 -0.34 -11.51 -27.40
CA TYR A 506 -0.57 -12.89 -27.85
C TYR A 506 -1.93 -13.00 -28.53
N ASN A 507 -2.04 -13.74 -29.64
CA ASN A 507 -3.31 -13.99 -30.35
C ASN A 507 -4.18 -12.74 -30.58
N GLY A 508 -3.58 -11.59 -30.91
CA GLY A 508 -4.29 -10.31 -31.08
C GLY A 508 -4.77 -9.64 -29.79
N LYS A 509 -4.50 -10.23 -28.62
CA LYS A 509 -4.77 -9.70 -27.27
C LYS A 509 -3.50 -9.12 -26.65
N LYS A 510 -3.68 -8.31 -25.60
CA LYS A 510 -2.62 -7.70 -24.80
C LYS A 510 -2.96 -7.84 -23.32
N LYS A 511 -2.11 -8.50 -22.54
CA LYS A 511 -2.14 -8.46 -21.06
C LYS A 511 -1.03 -7.53 -20.59
N SER A 512 -1.32 -6.71 -19.57
CA SER A 512 -0.36 -5.72 -19.07
C SER A 512 -0.29 -5.71 -17.56
N THR A 513 0.85 -5.31 -17.03
CA THR A 513 1.05 -4.96 -15.62
C THR A 513 1.97 -3.75 -15.53
N LEU A 514 2.08 -3.18 -14.34
CA LEU A 514 2.88 -2.00 -14.04
C LEU A 514 3.73 -2.29 -12.79
N THR A 515 4.97 -1.84 -12.82
CA THR A 515 5.90 -1.83 -11.66
C THR A 515 6.69 -0.51 -11.69
N MET A 516 7.67 -0.33 -10.82
CA MET A 516 8.44 0.91 -10.77
C MET A 516 9.91 0.71 -10.43
N LEU A 517 10.74 1.65 -10.87
CA LEU A 517 12.06 1.91 -10.32
C LEU A 517 12.01 3.24 -9.56
N ASP A 518 11.86 3.17 -8.24
CA ASP A 518 11.93 4.35 -7.38
C ASP A 518 13.38 4.68 -7.02
N LEU A 519 13.79 5.94 -7.16
CA LEU A 519 15.18 6.39 -6.99
C LEU A 519 15.29 7.61 -6.06
N PRO A 520 16.21 7.57 -5.07
CA PRO A 520 16.49 8.72 -4.22
C PRO A 520 17.17 9.85 -5.01
N PRO A 521 17.31 11.05 -4.44
CA PRO A 521 18.24 12.04 -4.97
C PRO A 521 19.65 11.46 -5.05
N ALA A 522 20.37 11.75 -6.13
CA ALA A 522 21.76 11.31 -6.28
C ALA A 522 22.68 11.90 -5.21
N ILE A 523 22.34 13.09 -4.69
CA ILE A 523 23.09 13.81 -3.66
C ILE A 523 22.12 14.11 -2.52
N SER A 524 22.38 13.53 -1.35
CA SER A 524 21.62 13.77 -0.12
C SER A 524 22.53 14.47 0.90
N VAL A 525 22.03 15.57 1.47
CA VAL A 525 22.70 16.41 2.48
C VAL A 525 21.67 17.03 3.40
N HIS A 526 22.09 17.52 4.57
CA HIS A 526 21.24 18.45 5.33
C HIS A 526 21.02 19.72 4.48
N ARG A 527 19.77 19.95 4.06
CA ARG A 527 19.43 21.11 3.22
C ARG A 527 19.54 22.44 3.98
N LEU A 528 19.39 22.36 5.30
CA LEU A 528 19.58 23.44 6.26
C LEU A 528 20.54 22.95 7.36
N LEU A 529 21.64 23.64 7.59
CA LEU A 529 22.64 23.23 8.58
C LEU A 529 23.16 24.43 9.37
N TYR A 530 23.45 24.24 10.66
CA TYR A 530 24.14 25.24 11.49
C TYR A 530 25.31 24.62 12.24
N SER A 531 26.39 25.35 12.46
CA SER A 531 27.55 24.86 13.21
C SER A 531 28.41 26.03 13.71
N HIS A 532 29.48 25.77 14.46
CA HIS A 532 30.39 26.80 14.94
C HIS A 532 31.74 26.74 14.20
N ALA A 533 32.33 27.93 13.98
CA ALA A 533 33.69 28.06 13.46
C ALA A 533 34.73 27.51 14.47
N PRO A 534 35.90 27.03 14.02
CA PRO A 534 36.41 27.11 12.65
C PRO A 534 36.12 25.88 11.78
N LYS A 535 35.48 24.84 12.30
CA LYS A 535 35.35 23.53 11.65
C LYS A 535 33.88 23.08 11.63
N VAL A 536 33.34 22.87 10.43
CA VAL A 536 31.97 22.36 10.23
C VAL A 536 32.05 20.93 9.72
N SER A 537 31.41 20.00 10.43
CA SER A 537 31.19 18.63 9.98
C SER A 537 30.00 18.60 9.02
N TYR A 538 30.24 18.20 7.76
CA TYR A 538 29.26 18.25 6.68
C TYR A 538 29.11 16.86 6.03
N PRO A 539 28.08 16.07 6.43
CA PRO A 539 27.83 14.76 5.85
C PRO A 539 27.21 14.89 4.45
N VAL A 540 27.60 13.98 3.56
CA VAL A 540 27.10 13.88 2.17
C VAL A 540 26.91 12.41 1.84
N THR A 541 25.74 12.06 1.31
CA THR A 541 25.50 10.72 0.77
C THR A 541 25.30 10.80 -0.73
N ILE A 542 26.00 9.92 -1.46
CA ILE A 542 25.88 9.81 -2.91
C ILE A 542 25.27 8.48 -3.30
N HIS A 543 24.11 8.51 -3.96
CA HIS A 543 23.52 7.35 -4.62
C HIS A 543 24.08 7.23 -6.04
N ASN A 544 24.70 6.09 -6.35
CA ASN A 544 25.33 5.88 -7.64
C ASN A 544 24.36 5.24 -8.65
N PHE A 545 23.78 6.05 -9.52
CA PHE A 545 22.96 5.58 -10.63
C PHE A 545 23.76 5.24 -11.90
N THR A 546 25.08 5.44 -11.90
CA THR A 546 25.95 5.25 -13.07
C THR A 546 26.75 3.95 -12.98
N ASN A 547 27.36 3.53 -14.10
CA ASN A 547 28.26 2.38 -14.15
C ASN A 547 29.68 2.66 -13.60
N LYS A 548 29.98 3.88 -13.16
CA LYS A 548 31.29 4.24 -12.59
C LYS A 548 31.38 3.74 -11.15
N SER A 549 32.37 2.93 -10.82
CA SER A 549 32.58 2.46 -9.43
C SER A 549 33.34 3.45 -8.55
N SER A 550 33.99 4.45 -9.16
CA SER A 550 34.77 5.49 -8.48
C SER A 550 34.60 6.84 -9.19
N PHE A 551 34.35 7.91 -8.42
CA PHE A 551 34.10 9.25 -8.94
C PHE A 551 34.35 10.34 -7.89
N PRO A 552 34.69 11.58 -8.30
CA PRO A 552 34.90 12.68 -7.37
C PRO A 552 33.58 13.26 -6.87
N VAL A 553 33.58 13.67 -5.60
CA VAL A 553 32.53 14.46 -4.96
C VAL A 553 33.15 15.77 -4.53
N ASN A 554 32.76 16.87 -5.17
CA ASN A 554 33.33 18.18 -4.91
C ASN A 554 32.38 19.02 -4.05
N ILE A 555 32.97 19.78 -3.13
CA ILE A 555 32.27 20.77 -2.31
C ILE A 555 32.85 22.15 -2.59
N GLU A 556 31.96 23.11 -2.87
CA GLU A 556 32.28 24.53 -2.89
C GLU A 556 31.37 25.29 -1.93
N VAL A 557 31.96 26.06 -1.01
CA VAL A 557 31.20 26.93 -0.10
C VAL A 557 31.27 28.35 -0.62
N VAL A 558 30.13 28.99 -0.80
CA VAL A 558 30.01 30.38 -1.30
C VAL A 558 29.32 31.27 -0.27
N ASN A 559 29.66 32.55 -0.26
CA ASN A 559 29.01 33.52 0.63
C ASN A 559 27.58 33.84 0.14
N ILE A 560 26.59 33.88 1.05
CA ILE A 560 25.19 34.12 0.65
C ILE A 560 24.95 35.52 0.06
N LYS A 561 25.73 36.53 0.47
CA LYS A 561 25.63 37.91 -0.05
C LYS A 561 26.34 38.07 -1.40
N ASN A 562 27.25 37.15 -1.75
CA ASN A 562 27.94 37.13 -3.04
C ASN A 562 28.28 35.69 -3.44
N GLU A 563 27.36 35.03 -4.14
CA GLU A 563 27.49 33.63 -4.52
C GLU A 563 28.61 33.34 -5.53
N ARG A 564 29.22 34.38 -6.13
CA ARG A 564 30.42 34.24 -6.97
C ARG A 564 31.69 34.10 -6.14
N LYS A 565 31.67 34.53 -4.87
CA LYS A 565 32.81 34.44 -3.96
C LYS A 565 32.83 33.05 -3.30
N VAL A 566 33.67 32.17 -3.83
CA VAL A 566 33.98 30.90 -3.18
C VAL A 566 34.93 31.14 -2.00
N VAL A 567 34.56 30.65 -0.82
CA VAL A 567 35.32 30.82 0.42
C VAL A 567 36.04 29.55 0.87
N PHE A 568 35.61 28.38 0.38
CA PHE A 568 36.22 27.09 0.66
C PHE A 568 35.93 26.11 -0.49
N LYS A 569 36.89 25.24 -0.82
CA LYS A 569 36.72 24.14 -1.75
C LYS A 569 37.42 22.89 -1.22
N THR A 570 36.82 21.73 -1.43
CA THR A 570 37.43 20.43 -1.15
C THR A 570 36.82 19.35 -2.03
N SER A 571 37.45 18.19 -2.12
CA SER A 571 36.96 17.05 -2.89
C SER A 571 37.39 15.74 -2.23
N GLN A 572 36.55 14.72 -2.34
CA GLN A 572 36.88 13.34 -1.95
C GLN A 572 36.48 12.39 -3.08
N ILE A 573 37.22 11.28 -3.20
CA ILE A 573 36.84 10.19 -4.11
C ILE A 573 35.80 9.31 -3.40
N CYS A 574 34.65 9.14 -4.04
CA CYS A 574 33.61 8.22 -3.61
C CYS A 574 33.73 6.90 -4.36
N ASN A 575 33.70 5.79 -3.63
CA ASN A 575 33.65 4.45 -4.20
C ASN A 575 32.30 3.82 -3.86
N ALA A 576 31.44 3.66 -4.86
CA ALA A 576 30.12 3.05 -4.76
C ALA A 576 29.82 2.34 -6.07
N THR A 577 29.30 1.11 -6.03
CA THR A 577 28.88 0.40 -7.25
C THR A 577 27.51 0.88 -7.71
N MET A 578 27.16 0.62 -8.97
CA MET A 578 25.86 1.02 -9.53
C MET A 578 24.70 0.45 -8.69
N GLY A 579 23.72 1.29 -8.38
CA GLY A 579 22.56 0.93 -7.57
C GLY A 579 22.81 0.93 -6.05
N THR A 580 24.01 1.32 -5.61
CA THR A 580 24.37 1.47 -4.18
C THR A 580 24.70 2.92 -3.84
N PHE A 581 24.80 3.23 -2.56
CA PHE A 581 25.18 4.55 -2.07
C PHE A 581 26.35 4.50 -1.10
N LYS A 582 26.96 5.67 -0.87
CA LYS A 582 28.05 5.84 0.09
C LYS A 582 27.95 7.16 0.84
N ASP A 583 28.12 7.08 2.14
CA ASP A 583 28.24 8.25 3.02
C ASP A 583 29.69 8.74 3.08
N LEU A 584 29.86 10.05 3.02
CA LEU A 584 31.10 10.78 3.10
C LEU A 584 30.97 11.87 4.17
N LEU A 585 32.06 12.18 4.84
CA LEU A 585 32.13 13.26 5.82
C LEU A 585 33.18 14.28 5.40
N PHE A 586 32.78 15.54 5.30
CA PHE A 586 33.66 16.64 4.95
C PHE A 586 33.86 17.60 6.12
N ASP A 587 35.11 17.94 6.37
CA ASP A 587 35.52 18.92 7.37
C ASP A 587 35.75 20.29 6.71
N LEU A 588 34.75 21.16 6.78
CA LEU A 588 34.80 22.49 6.16
C LEU A 588 35.45 23.49 7.12
N LYS A 589 36.57 24.10 6.71
CA LYS A 589 37.24 25.14 7.50
C LYS A 589 36.66 26.51 7.19
N LEU A 590 35.73 26.99 8.00
CA LEU A 590 34.94 28.19 7.75
C LEU A 590 35.00 29.17 8.92
N ARG A 591 34.96 30.47 8.59
CA ARG A 591 34.74 31.52 9.59
C ARG A 591 33.24 31.69 9.83
N ALA A 592 32.87 32.30 10.96
CA ALA A 592 31.48 32.64 11.23
C ALA A 592 30.88 33.49 10.09
N GLY A 593 29.65 33.18 9.68
CA GLY A 593 28.96 33.81 8.56
C GLY A 593 27.90 32.89 7.93
N ASN A 594 27.25 33.42 6.90
CA ASN A 594 26.12 32.76 6.22
C ASN A 594 26.54 32.36 4.80
N TYR A 595 26.30 31.09 4.46
CA TYR A 595 26.85 30.45 3.26
C TYR A 595 25.81 29.59 2.54
N LYS A 596 26.14 29.26 1.29
CA LYS A 596 25.56 28.14 0.56
C LYS A 596 26.65 27.10 0.28
N VAL A 597 26.31 25.82 0.35
CA VAL A 597 27.23 24.72 0.06
C VAL A 597 26.77 24.04 -1.22
N LYS A 598 27.62 24.08 -2.25
CA LYS A 598 27.40 23.44 -3.55
C LYS A 598 28.12 22.10 -3.54
N VAL A 599 27.39 21.01 -3.71
CA VAL A 599 27.92 19.65 -3.84
C VAL A 599 27.75 19.21 -5.29
N SER A 600 28.80 18.66 -5.90
CA SER A 600 28.74 18.13 -7.26
C SER A 600 29.28 16.70 -7.32
N ALA A 601 28.49 15.80 -7.93
CA ALA A 601 28.83 14.40 -8.13
C ALA A 601 28.02 13.84 -9.30
N LEU A 602 28.60 12.91 -10.07
CA LEU A 602 27.90 12.18 -11.14
C LEU A 602 27.20 13.07 -12.20
N GLY A 603 27.70 14.29 -12.42
CA GLY A 603 27.11 15.25 -13.37
C GLY A 603 25.93 16.06 -12.81
N LEU A 604 25.58 15.86 -11.53
CA LEU A 604 24.54 16.58 -10.83
C LEU A 604 25.14 17.56 -9.81
N ASN A 605 24.36 18.58 -9.47
CA ASN A 605 24.70 19.57 -8.45
C ASN A 605 23.55 19.73 -7.47
N TYR A 606 23.87 19.89 -6.20
CA TYR A 606 22.92 20.26 -5.15
C TYR A 606 23.45 21.47 -4.38
N THR A 607 22.56 22.38 -3.96
CA THR A 607 22.93 23.54 -3.13
C THR A 607 22.12 23.57 -1.84
N SER A 608 22.79 23.50 -0.70
CA SER A 608 22.20 23.62 0.64
C SER A 608 22.54 24.95 1.30
N GLN A 609 21.83 25.26 2.40
CA GLN A 609 22.02 26.45 3.23
C GLN A 609 22.82 26.11 4.48
N LEU A 610 23.83 26.94 4.80
CA LEU A 610 24.70 26.75 5.97
C LEU A 610 24.87 28.06 6.76
N GLY A 611 24.52 28.04 8.04
CA GLY A 611 24.91 29.06 9.01
C GLY A 611 26.14 28.63 9.81
N VAL A 612 27.08 29.55 10.06
CA VAL A 612 28.25 29.31 10.91
C VAL A 612 28.34 30.37 12.00
N GLY A 613 28.14 29.95 13.25
CA GLY A 613 28.28 30.78 14.44
C GLY A 613 29.72 30.95 14.91
N LYS A 614 29.91 31.84 15.88
CA LYS A 614 31.16 31.97 16.64
C LYS A 614 31.17 30.95 17.77
N ALA A 615 32.30 30.28 18.00
CA ALA A 615 32.49 29.44 19.19
C ALA A 615 32.44 30.30 20.46
N LYS A 616 31.29 30.30 21.15
CA LYS A 616 31.04 31.06 22.38
C LYS A 616 30.07 30.29 23.27
N GLY A 617 30.14 30.57 24.57
CA GLY A 617 29.30 29.93 25.60
C GLY A 617 29.97 28.70 26.18
N LYS A 618 29.36 28.14 27.22
CA LYS A 618 29.86 26.98 27.95
C LYS A 618 28.69 26.09 28.40
N PRO A 619 28.00 25.41 27.47
CA PRO A 619 26.97 24.48 27.86
C PRO A 619 27.58 23.26 28.56
N THR A 620 26.79 22.62 29.39
CA THR A 620 27.13 21.38 30.08
C THR A 620 26.24 20.24 29.61
N LEU A 621 26.79 19.03 29.64
CA LEU A 621 26.05 17.80 29.36
C LEU A 621 26.33 16.78 30.45
N SER A 622 25.28 16.32 31.12
CA SER A 622 25.32 15.26 32.12
C SER A 622 24.42 14.11 31.74
N GLU A 623 24.88 12.90 32.06
CA GLU A 623 24.13 11.65 31.95
C GLU A 623 23.61 11.30 33.35
N ILE A 624 22.29 11.17 33.50
CA ILE A 624 21.60 10.94 34.77
C ILE A 624 20.39 10.04 34.51
N ASP A 625 20.20 9.03 35.34
CA ASP A 625 18.94 8.26 35.44
C ASP A 625 17.97 9.05 36.35
N LEU A 626 17.02 9.78 35.75
CA LEU A 626 16.15 10.70 36.48
C LEU A 626 15.00 9.99 37.19
N ASN A 627 14.55 8.84 36.67
CA ASN A 627 13.40 8.11 37.20
C ASN A 627 13.79 6.78 37.90
N ASN A 628 15.08 6.45 37.95
CA ASN A 628 15.65 5.21 38.49
C ASN A 628 15.18 3.95 37.75
N ASP A 629 14.98 4.03 36.43
CA ASP A 629 14.59 2.88 35.59
C ASP A 629 15.78 2.13 34.97
N GLY A 630 17.01 2.61 35.21
CA GLY A 630 18.24 2.04 34.67
C GLY A 630 18.59 2.51 33.25
N VAL A 631 17.80 3.42 32.66
CA VAL A 631 18.09 4.08 31.39
C VAL A 631 18.49 5.53 31.68
N ASN A 632 19.61 5.97 31.12
CA ASN A 632 20.06 7.34 31.33
C ASN A 632 19.28 8.34 30.46
N GLU A 633 18.89 9.45 31.08
CA GLU A 633 18.59 10.70 30.41
C GLU A 633 19.86 11.54 30.21
N TYR A 634 19.80 12.41 29.20
CA TYR A 634 20.89 13.32 28.86
C TYR A 634 20.41 14.76 29.05
N ARG A 635 20.92 15.41 30.09
CA ARG A 635 20.61 16.81 30.39
C ARG A 635 21.66 17.73 29.78
N MET A 636 21.24 18.54 28.82
CA MET A 636 22.03 19.61 28.21
C MET A 636 21.59 20.95 28.79
N GLU A 637 22.52 21.82 29.13
CA GLU A 637 22.17 23.09 29.79
C GLU A 637 23.12 24.20 29.38
N ASN A 638 22.60 25.42 29.20
CA ASN A 638 23.36 26.65 28.99
C ASN A 638 22.74 27.81 29.79
N ASP A 639 23.17 29.05 29.56
CA ASP A 639 22.65 30.21 30.31
C ASP A 639 21.16 30.50 30.06
N SER A 640 20.60 30.03 28.94
CA SER A 640 19.22 30.33 28.50
C SER A 640 18.25 29.19 28.78
N VAL A 641 18.68 27.94 28.60
CA VAL A 641 17.78 26.78 28.60
C VAL A 641 18.39 25.56 29.28
N GLN A 642 17.51 24.67 29.75
CA GLN A 642 17.82 23.29 30.13
C GLN A 642 16.99 22.36 29.25
N VAL A 643 17.64 21.38 28.63
CA VAL A 643 17.04 20.41 27.73
C VAL A 643 17.28 19.02 28.29
N THR A 644 16.23 18.21 28.43
CA THR A 644 16.35 16.80 28.82
C THR A 644 16.00 15.93 27.61
N LEU A 645 16.90 15.02 27.27
CA LEU A 645 16.69 14.02 26.22
C LEU A 645 16.43 12.66 26.87
N LEU A 646 15.43 11.93 26.35
CA LEU A 646 15.25 10.51 26.66
C LEU A 646 15.92 9.67 25.58
N ALA A 647 16.65 8.62 25.99
CA ALA A 647 17.06 7.56 25.08
C ALA A 647 15.84 6.80 24.52
N THR A 648 14.74 6.72 25.26
CA THR A 648 13.48 6.12 24.80
C THR A 648 12.84 6.97 23.69
N GLY A 649 12.82 6.43 22.48
CA GLY A 649 12.36 7.10 21.26
C GLY A 649 13.27 8.23 20.75
N ALA A 650 14.46 8.40 21.33
CA ALA A 650 15.38 9.51 21.05
C ALA A 650 14.65 10.86 20.94
N ARG A 651 14.11 11.35 22.05
CA ARG A 651 13.23 12.54 22.08
C ARG A 651 13.73 13.62 23.01
N VAL A 652 13.33 14.86 22.74
CA VAL A 652 13.48 15.97 23.68
C VAL A 652 12.25 15.98 24.57
N ILE A 653 12.34 15.47 25.80
CA ILE A 653 11.17 15.42 26.69
C ILE A 653 10.92 16.74 27.41
N GLU A 654 11.98 17.52 27.64
CA GLU A 654 11.88 18.84 28.29
C GLU A 654 12.72 19.85 27.54
N TYR A 655 12.16 21.05 27.37
CA TYR A 655 12.86 22.24 26.94
C TYR A 655 12.42 23.38 27.86
N ILE A 656 13.22 23.63 28.89
CA ILE A 656 12.92 24.59 29.95
C ILE A 656 13.61 25.92 29.63
N ILE A 657 12.82 27.00 29.55
CA ILE A 657 13.30 28.37 29.39
C ILE A 657 13.59 28.96 30.77
N LYS A 658 14.86 29.20 31.08
CA LYS A 658 15.29 29.60 32.43
C LYS A 658 14.74 30.94 32.89
N SER A 659 14.55 31.89 31.97
CA SER A 659 14.02 33.23 32.30
C SER A 659 12.54 33.21 32.71
N ARG A 660 11.82 32.14 32.36
CA ARG A 660 10.42 31.93 32.73
C ARG A 660 10.23 30.78 33.72
N ASN A 661 11.24 29.91 33.85
CA ASN A 661 11.18 28.66 34.61
C ASN A 661 9.99 27.78 34.17
N ASP A 662 9.87 27.61 32.86
CA ASP A 662 8.73 26.94 32.26
C ASP A 662 9.16 26.07 31.06
N ASN A 663 8.43 24.99 30.82
CA ASN A 663 8.68 23.98 29.80
C ASN A 663 7.70 24.18 28.64
N ILE A 664 8.21 24.36 27.42
CA ILE A 664 7.36 24.66 26.24
C ILE A 664 6.78 23.42 25.56
N LEU A 665 7.05 22.23 26.08
CA LEU A 665 6.65 20.96 25.50
C LEU A 665 5.66 20.24 26.42
N PHE A 666 4.60 19.67 25.86
CA PHE A 666 3.74 18.74 26.59
C PHE A 666 4.59 17.59 27.15
N LYS A 667 4.34 17.18 28.39
CA LYS A 667 5.11 16.11 29.04
C LYS A 667 4.21 15.24 29.90
N LEU A 668 4.13 13.95 29.54
CA LEU A 668 3.52 12.91 30.37
C LEU A 668 4.56 12.07 31.11
N TRP A 669 5.70 11.76 30.47
CA TRP A 669 6.78 10.98 31.10
C TRP A 669 7.26 11.64 32.41
N PRO A 670 7.62 10.90 33.46
CA PRO A 670 7.67 9.43 33.56
C PRO A 670 6.33 8.79 33.92
N GLU A 671 5.27 9.59 34.03
CA GLU A 671 3.92 9.05 34.22
C GLU A 671 3.47 8.30 32.96
N LYS A 672 2.43 7.50 33.15
CA LYS A 672 1.83 6.69 32.09
C LYS A 672 0.41 7.15 31.86
N ALA A 673 -0.08 6.99 30.64
CA ALA A 673 -1.47 7.29 30.31
C ALA A 673 -2.42 6.48 31.21
N ILE A 674 -3.59 7.04 31.53
CA ILE A 674 -4.59 6.39 32.38
C ILE A 674 -5.01 5.01 31.85
N ASP A 675 -4.94 4.81 30.54
CA ASP A 675 -5.27 3.57 29.84
C ASP A 675 -4.05 2.71 29.49
N ASP A 676 -2.88 2.92 30.11
CA ASP A 676 -1.62 2.18 29.85
C ASP A 676 -1.80 0.66 29.87
N LYS A 677 -2.70 0.16 30.74
CA LYS A 677 -2.99 -1.27 30.92
C LYS A 677 -4.01 -1.83 29.92
N ARG A 678 -4.53 -1.03 28.98
CA ARG A 678 -5.44 -1.50 27.93
C ARG A 678 -4.73 -2.55 27.06
N SER A 679 -5.43 -3.61 26.70
CA SER A 679 -4.89 -4.64 25.80
C SER A 679 -4.38 -4.01 24.51
N PHE A 680 -3.16 -4.38 24.11
CA PHE A 680 -2.48 -3.85 22.92
C PHE A 680 -2.26 -2.33 22.90
N ARG A 681 -2.23 -1.65 24.06
CA ARG A 681 -2.07 -0.18 24.15
C ARG A 681 -0.88 0.38 23.36
N LYS A 682 0.25 -0.34 23.36
CA LYS A 682 1.48 0.03 22.63
C LYS A 682 1.38 -0.06 21.09
N ARG A 683 0.27 -0.60 20.56
CA ARG A 683 -0.04 -0.60 19.11
C ARG A 683 -0.83 0.66 18.69
N GLY A 684 -1.34 1.42 19.65
CA GLY A 684 -1.98 2.72 19.42
C GLY A 684 -1.00 3.87 19.67
N TYR A 685 -1.42 5.09 19.37
CA TYR A 685 -0.63 6.28 19.66
C TYR A 685 -0.44 6.46 21.18
N TYR A 686 0.80 6.62 21.65
CA TYR A 686 1.15 6.74 23.07
C TYR A 686 1.97 8.01 23.31
N PRO A 687 1.36 9.10 23.79
CA PRO A 687 2.05 10.38 23.95
C PRO A 687 2.89 10.37 25.23
N TYR A 688 4.21 10.16 25.14
CA TYR A 688 5.08 10.49 26.28
C TYR A 688 5.25 12.01 26.41
N GLY A 689 5.09 12.73 25.29
CA GLY A 689 5.32 14.16 25.19
C GLY A 689 6.71 14.50 24.64
N GLY A 690 6.96 15.80 24.53
CA GLY A 690 8.21 16.35 24.05
C GLY A 690 8.23 16.60 22.55
N PHE A 691 9.43 16.51 21.98
CA PHE A 691 9.66 16.40 20.54
C PHE A 691 9.72 14.91 20.17
N GLU A 692 8.60 14.36 19.72
CA GLU A 692 8.44 12.97 19.27
C GLU A 692 8.65 12.86 17.75
N ASP A 693 8.62 11.64 17.20
CA ASP A 693 8.44 11.45 15.76
C ASP A 693 7.16 10.63 15.52
N PHE A 694 6.52 10.83 14.36
CA PHE A 694 5.53 9.91 13.82
C PHE A 694 6.15 9.15 12.64
N LEU A 695 6.29 7.84 12.83
CA LEU A 695 6.82 6.89 11.87
C LEU A 695 5.93 5.63 11.94
N GLY A 696 4.76 5.71 11.30
CA GLY A 696 3.62 4.82 11.58
C GLY A 696 2.73 5.37 12.70
N GLN A 697 1.46 4.98 12.74
CA GLN A 697 0.55 5.30 13.87
C GLN A 697 0.12 3.99 14.55
N GLY A 698 0.52 3.68 15.80
CA GLY A 698 1.53 4.34 16.64
C GLY A 698 2.94 4.29 16.08
N SER A 699 3.86 5.08 16.63
CA SER A 699 5.16 5.29 16.00
C SER A 699 6.14 4.16 16.33
N MET A 700 6.86 3.66 15.31
CA MET A 700 7.83 2.56 15.39
C MET A 700 8.82 2.71 16.54
N GLU A 701 9.20 3.95 16.87
CA GLU A 701 10.21 4.26 17.88
C GLU A 701 9.68 4.52 19.28
N THR A 702 8.38 4.71 19.46
CA THR A 702 7.80 5.34 20.66
C THR A 702 8.34 4.73 21.95
N HIS A 703 8.50 3.41 22.00
CA HIS A 703 8.91 2.67 23.21
C HIS A 703 10.32 2.08 23.14
N GLN A 704 11.06 2.29 22.05
CA GLN A 704 12.38 1.71 21.88
C GLN A 704 13.42 2.53 22.64
N VAL A 705 14.27 1.90 23.44
CA VAL A 705 15.45 2.55 24.00
C VAL A 705 16.54 2.58 22.93
N TYR A 706 17.03 3.77 22.61
CA TYR A 706 18.07 3.98 21.60
C TYR A 706 19.45 3.75 22.20
N ASN A 707 20.39 3.33 21.36
CA ASN A 707 21.79 3.49 21.70
C ASN A 707 22.11 4.98 21.73
N SER A 708 22.95 5.40 22.68
CA SER A 708 23.31 6.79 22.90
C SER A 708 24.82 6.95 23.04
N GLU A 709 25.34 8.08 22.56
CA GLU A 709 26.76 8.43 22.65
C GLU A 709 26.92 9.94 22.84
N ILE A 710 27.69 10.33 23.85
CA ILE A 710 28.12 11.71 24.01
C ILE A 710 29.26 12.00 23.03
N ILE A 711 28.94 12.69 21.93
CA ILE A 711 29.93 13.10 20.92
C ILE A 711 30.79 14.26 21.43
N LYS A 712 30.18 15.18 22.19
CA LYS A 712 30.88 16.32 22.79
C LYS A 712 30.25 16.70 24.12
N LYS A 713 31.00 16.51 25.21
CA LYS A 713 30.54 16.75 26.59
C LYS A 713 30.65 18.22 27.04
N GLU A 714 31.60 18.96 26.48
CA GLU A 714 31.90 20.35 26.87
C GLU A 714 32.45 21.16 25.68
N GLY A 715 32.46 22.49 25.81
CA GLY A 715 33.00 23.42 24.83
C GLY A 715 32.05 24.58 24.58
N ASP A 716 31.99 25.06 23.34
CA ASP A 716 31.05 26.08 22.86
C ASP A 716 29.68 25.51 22.45
N TYR A 717 29.56 24.19 22.40
CA TYR A 717 28.32 23.43 22.24
C TYR A 717 28.53 22.02 22.83
N VAL A 718 27.43 21.36 23.20
CA VAL A 718 27.41 19.94 23.59
C VAL A 718 26.60 19.13 22.61
N GLN A 719 26.91 17.85 22.48
CA GLN A 719 26.29 17.00 21.46
C GLN A 719 26.12 15.56 21.93
N VAL A 720 24.93 15.01 21.70
CA VAL A 720 24.58 13.60 21.93
C VAL A 720 24.04 13.03 20.63
N ARG A 721 24.50 11.83 20.28
CA ARG A 721 23.98 11.04 19.18
C ARG A 721 23.15 9.90 19.76
N MET A 722 21.99 9.65 19.18
CA MET A 722 21.12 8.52 19.52
C MET A 722 20.73 7.78 18.24
N TRP A 723 20.78 6.45 18.24
CA TRP A 723 20.41 5.66 17.07
C TRP A 723 19.86 4.29 17.44
N THR A 724 19.11 3.74 16.51
CA THR A 724 18.61 2.37 16.56
C THR A 724 18.48 1.81 15.15
N ASP A 725 18.27 0.50 15.08
CA ASP A 725 17.98 -0.22 13.85
C ASP A 725 16.69 -1.01 14.03
N TYR A 726 15.71 -0.76 13.17
CA TYR A 726 14.45 -1.49 13.11
C TYR A 726 14.44 -2.40 11.90
N PHE A 727 14.96 -3.62 12.07
CA PHE A 727 14.97 -4.63 11.01
C PHE A 727 15.62 -4.13 9.72
N GLY A 728 16.77 -3.44 9.83
CA GLY A 728 17.50 -2.82 8.73
C GLY A 728 17.09 -1.38 8.38
N ASN A 729 16.07 -0.83 9.06
CA ASN A 729 15.71 0.59 8.97
C ASN A 729 16.42 1.36 10.08
N ARG A 730 17.52 2.03 9.75
CA ARG A 730 18.31 2.81 10.71
C ARG A 730 17.76 4.22 10.85
N LEU A 731 17.45 4.61 12.09
CA LEU A 731 17.07 5.98 12.48
C LEU A 731 18.14 6.50 13.45
N GLU A 732 18.80 7.58 13.07
CA GLU A 732 19.81 8.27 13.87
C GLU A 732 19.45 9.74 14.04
N LYS A 733 19.55 10.22 15.29
CA LYS A 733 19.41 11.62 15.66
C LYS A 733 20.66 12.14 16.33
N THR A 734 21.09 13.34 15.98
CA THR A 734 22.14 14.07 16.70
C THR A 734 21.57 15.36 17.26
N PHE A 735 21.61 15.49 18.58
CA PHE A 735 21.14 16.64 19.33
C PHE A 735 22.32 17.55 19.67
N THR A 736 22.20 18.84 19.36
CA THR A 736 23.25 19.83 19.63
C THR A 736 22.67 21.05 20.33
N LEU A 737 23.13 21.32 21.56
CA LEU A 737 22.83 22.56 22.27
C LEU A 737 24.00 23.52 22.15
N TYR A 738 23.77 24.69 21.56
CA TYR A 738 24.79 25.73 21.38
C TYR A 738 24.92 26.59 22.65
N GLY A 739 26.15 26.97 23.01
CA GLY A 739 26.42 27.59 24.32
C GLY A 739 25.98 29.04 24.45
N ASN A 740 25.77 29.74 23.35
CA ASN A 740 25.55 31.19 23.31
C ASN A 740 24.14 31.60 22.85
N SER A 741 23.21 30.65 22.78
CA SER A 741 21.83 30.85 22.33
C SER A 741 20.94 29.75 22.87
N PRO A 742 19.61 29.93 22.95
CA PRO A 742 18.68 28.85 23.28
C PRO A 742 18.60 27.76 22.18
N LEU A 743 19.17 27.99 21.00
CA LEU A 743 19.08 27.07 19.86
C LEU A 743 19.46 25.61 20.20
N LEU A 744 18.49 24.72 20.05
CA LEU A 744 18.68 23.27 20.01
C LEU A 744 18.52 22.80 18.56
N GLU A 745 19.49 22.06 18.06
CA GLU A 745 19.46 21.43 16.75
C GLU A 745 19.25 19.93 16.88
N ILE A 746 18.37 19.39 16.03
CA ILE A 746 18.05 17.97 15.93
C ILE A 746 18.32 17.56 14.47
N ARG A 747 19.38 16.77 14.25
CA ARG A 747 19.75 16.27 12.91
C ARG A 747 19.34 14.82 12.76
N PHE A 748 18.64 14.52 11.68
CA PHE A 748 18.24 13.16 11.33
C PHE A 748 19.14 12.62 10.23
N ALA A 749 19.52 11.35 10.36
CA ALA A 749 20.09 10.53 9.30
C ALA A 749 19.31 9.20 9.24
N LEU A 750 18.55 9.00 8.15
CA LEU A 750 17.65 7.86 7.98
C LEU A 750 18.18 6.96 6.86
N THR A 751 18.33 5.66 7.12
CA THR A 751 18.65 4.66 6.10
C THR A 751 17.61 3.56 6.15
N PHE A 752 16.57 3.69 5.33
CA PHE A 752 15.40 2.81 5.35
C PHE A 752 15.45 1.85 4.16
N ILE A 753 14.97 0.62 4.41
CA ILE A 753 14.88 -0.44 3.40
C ILE A 753 13.43 -0.83 3.11
N ASN A 754 12.49 -0.57 4.02
CA ASN A 754 11.09 -0.91 3.84
C ASN A 754 10.36 0.24 3.10
N PRO A 755 9.74 -0.03 1.95
CA PRO A 755 9.06 1.00 1.15
C PRO A 755 7.78 1.52 1.80
N GLU A 756 7.18 0.79 2.75
CA GLU A 756 5.97 1.22 3.43
C GLU A 756 6.25 2.24 4.55
N ALA A 757 7.44 2.21 5.17
CA ALA A 757 7.87 3.23 6.13
C ALA A 757 8.44 4.45 5.39
N ASN A 758 7.54 5.19 4.73
CA ASN A 758 7.84 6.20 3.72
C ASN A 758 7.57 7.65 4.16
N MET A 759 7.12 7.87 5.38
CA MET A 759 6.79 9.21 5.88
C MET A 759 7.21 9.34 7.34
N LEU A 760 7.93 10.43 7.65
CA LEU A 760 8.28 10.85 9.00
C LEU A 760 7.53 12.15 9.33
N GLY A 761 6.92 12.24 10.51
CA GLY A 761 6.41 13.49 11.07
C GLY A 761 7.16 13.87 12.33
N PRO A 762 8.29 14.61 12.27
CA PRO A 762 8.93 15.16 13.46
C PRO A 762 7.94 16.06 14.20
N GLN A 763 7.80 15.91 15.51
CA GLN A 763 6.63 16.41 16.23
C GLN A 763 7.02 17.09 17.55
N PRO A 764 7.29 18.40 17.57
CA PRO A 764 7.10 19.18 18.79
C PRO A 764 5.64 19.11 19.23
N ILE A 765 5.41 18.58 20.43
CA ILE A 765 4.12 18.62 21.11
C ILE A 765 4.17 19.78 22.10
N LEU A 766 3.42 20.84 21.83
CA LEU A 766 3.41 22.08 22.58
C LEU A 766 2.35 22.05 23.68
N GLU A 767 2.77 22.49 24.85
CA GLU A 767 1.97 22.87 26.00
C GLU A 767 2.65 24.14 26.53
N LEU A 768 2.13 25.32 26.16
CA LEU A 768 2.77 26.60 26.49
C LEU A 768 2.12 27.19 27.74
N GLY A 769 2.95 27.77 28.61
CA GLY A 769 2.50 28.33 29.88
C GLY A 769 1.98 27.27 30.85
N LYS A 770 1.41 27.72 31.97
CA LYS A 770 0.82 26.82 32.97
C LYS A 770 -0.46 26.16 32.50
N LYS A 771 -1.09 26.69 31.45
CA LYS A 771 -2.38 26.21 30.96
C LYS A 771 -2.42 26.34 29.44
N HIS A 772 -2.47 25.20 28.76
CA HIS A 772 -2.64 25.16 27.32
C HIS A 772 -4.10 25.44 26.92
N TRP A 773 -4.39 26.67 26.52
CA TRP A 773 -5.76 27.17 26.29
C TRP A 773 -5.80 28.34 25.30
N THR A 774 -6.87 29.12 25.27
CA THR A 774 -7.13 30.16 24.25
C THR A 774 -6.09 31.29 24.22
N GLU A 775 -5.29 31.44 25.26
CA GLU A 775 -4.11 32.32 25.34
C GLU A 775 -2.99 31.90 24.39
N ASP A 776 -2.98 30.63 23.95
CA ASP A 776 -2.02 30.09 22.99
C ASP A 776 -2.35 30.49 21.56
N VAL A 777 -1.37 31.13 20.95
CA VAL A 777 -1.42 31.65 19.60
C VAL A 777 -0.33 31.01 18.77
N PHE A 778 -0.67 30.58 17.56
CA PHE A 778 0.23 29.91 16.65
C PHE A 778 0.35 30.66 15.34
N MET A 779 1.58 30.82 14.87
CA MET A 779 1.90 31.59 13.66
C MET A 779 2.47 30.67 12.59
N VAL A 780 1.89 30.75 11.38
CA VAL A 780 2.30 29.93 10.23
C VAL A 780 2.57 30.84 9.01
N PRO A 781 3.77 30.76 8.39
CA PRO A 781 4.14 31.57 7.23
C PRO A 781 3.65 30.94 5.92
N GLU A 782 2.37 31.10 5.63
CA GLU A 782 1.74 30.65 4.39
C GLU A 782 2.11 31.53 3.19
N PHE A 783 1.65 31.16 1.99
CA PHE A 783 1.99 31.87 0.76
C PHE A 783 1.40 33.29 0.67
N ASP A 784 0.28 33.53 1.34
CA ASP A 784 -0.43 34.82 1.38
C ASP A 784 0.00 35.72 2.54
N GLY A 785 0.69 35.18 3.56
CA GLY A 785 1.17 35.95 4.69
C GLY A 785 1.51 35.09 5.89
N ILE A 786 1.75 35.74 7.03
CA ILE A 786 1.83 35.06 8.32
C ILE A 786 0.40 35.04 8.88
N ASN A 787 -0.15 33.84 9.07
CA ASN A 787 -1.50 33.64 9.57
C ASN A 787 -1.47 33.20 11.03
N GLU A 788 -2.40 33.76 11.81
CA GLU A 788 -2.59 33.48 13.23
C GLU A 788 -3.68 32.41 13.43
N TYR A 789 -3.38 31.40 14.24
CA TYR A 789 -4.29 30.37 14.69
C TYR A 789 -4.33 30.34 16.20
N ARG A 790 -5.50 30.14 16.81
CA ARG A 790 -5.66 30.09 18.27
C ARG A 790 -6.08 28.69 18.71
N MET A 791 -5.62 28.25 19.87
CA MET A 791 -6.06 26.98 20.45
C MET A 791 -7.59 26.93 20.55
N LYS A 792 -8.16 25.79 20.14
CA LYS A 792 -9.61 25.55 20.06
C LYS A 792 -10.00 24.45 21.03
N PRO A 793 -10.08 24.72 22.33
CA PRO A 793 -10.31 23.68 23.33
C PRO A 793 -11.70 23.01 23.21
N GLU A 794 -12.65 23.64 22.52
CA GLU A 794 -14.00 23.13 22.33
C GLU A 794 -14.12 22.02 21.28
N LYS A 795 -13.08 21.80 20.45
CA LYS A 795 -13.15 20.86 19.33
C LYS A 795 -11.82 20.22 19.00
N TYR A 796 -11.92 19.10 18.29
CA TYR A 796 -10.78 18.46 17.65
C TYR A 796 -10.44 19.22 16.36
N TYR A 797 -9.18 19.61 16.18
CA TYR A 797 -8.79 20.44 15.04
C TYR A 797 -7.52 19.93 14.39
N GLY A 798 -7.54 19.89 13.05
CA GLY A 798 -6.37 19.61 12.24
C GLY A 798 -6.34 20.45 10.97
N GLN A 799 -5.14 20.80 10.50
CA GLN A 799 -4.95 21.51 9.25
C GLN A 799 -3.60 21.17 8.62
N ALA A 800 -3.60 20.97 7.29
CA ALA A 800 -2.40 20.90 6.48
C ALA A 800 -2.12 22.27 5.84
N PHE A 801 -0.91 22.79 6.02
CA PHE A 801 -0.46 24.08 5.52
C PHE A 801 0.61 23.94 4.45
N ASP A 802 0.40 24.59 3.31
CA ASP A 802 1.49 24.85 2.37
C ASP A 802 2.24 26.10 2.80
N VAL A 803 3.40 25.90 3.41
CA VAL A 803 4.21 26.97 4.00
C VAL A 803 5.20 27.55 2.99
N LYS A 804 5.29 28.87 2.96
CA LYS A 804 6.27 29.61 2.15
C LYS A 804 7.64 29.61 2.79
N GLU A 805 7.70 29.64 4.12
CA GLU A 805 8.95 29.59 4.86
C GLU A 805 8.97 28.41 5.84
N GLY A 806 10.14 27.81 6.04
CA GLY A 806 10.29 26.61 6.86
C GLY A 806 10.39 26.94 8.35
N TRP A 807 9.33 27.53 8.91
CA TRP A 807 9.21 27.76 10.35
C TRP A 807 7.75 27.81 10.79
N ASN A 808 7.52 27.65 12.09
CA ASN A 808 6.26 27.87 12.76
C ASN A 808 6.52 28.37 14.18
N ALA A 809 5.56 29.06 14.80
CA ALA A 809 5.70 29.51 16.17
C ALA A 809 4.45 29.23 17.00
N GLY A 810 4.64 29.06 18.31
CA GLY A 810 3.60 29.11 19.33
C GLY A 810 3.98 30.16 20.37
N TYR A 811 3.00 30.91 20.85
CA TYR A 811 3.18 31.99 21.80
C TYR A 811 2.02 32.00 22.78
N ASP A 812 2.33 31.87 24.07
CA ASP A 812 1.39 32.15 25.14
C ASP A 812 1.38 33.66 25.42
N THR A 813 0.21 34.26 25.20
CA THR A 813 0.02 35.72 25.31
C THR A 813 -0.07 36.24 26.75
N GLU A 814 -0.28 35.38 27.75
CA GLU A 814 -0.36 35.75 29.16
C GLU A 814 0.99 35.58 29.88
N GLU A 815 1.67 34.46 29.64
CA GLU A 815 2.95 34.12 30.28
C GLU A 815 4.18 34.63 29.51
N ASP A 816 3.96 35.18 28.31
CA ASP A 816 4.99 35.78 27.46
C ASP A 816 6.15 34.80 27.22
N ILE A 817 5.78 33.62 26.73
CA ILE A 817 6.67 32.50 26.43
C ILE A 817 6.42 31.99 25.01
N THR A 818 7.50 31.77 24.27
CA THR A 818 7.48 31.43 22.86
C THR A 818 8.20 30.12 22.60
N PHE A 819 7.64 29.34 21.67
CA PHE A 819 8.32 28.33 20.86
C PHE A 819 8.45 28.80 19.40
N VAL A 820 9.62 28.62 18.79
CA VAL A 820 9.79 28.70 17.32
C VAL A 820 10.49 27.44 16.82
N GLY A 821 9.87 26.77 15.86
CA GLY A 821 10.42 25.65 15.11
C GLY A 821 10.92 26.10 13.74
N ALA A 822 12.05 25.58 13.27
CA ALA A 822 12.52 25.81 11.90
C ALA A 822 13.08 24.54 11.24
N PHE A 823 12.88 24.43 9.92
CA PHE A 823 13.19 23.25 9.12
C PHE A 823 13.40 23.62 7.63
N PRO A 824 13.99 22.73 6.81
CA PRO A 824 14.09 22.92 5.36
C PRO A 824 12.73 22.79 4.68
N VAL A 825 12.15 23.90 4.24
CA VAL A 825 10.77 24.01 3.73
C VAL A 825 10.52 23.22 2.44
N ASP A 826 11.56 22.80 1.73
CA ASP A 826 11.47 22.11 0.45
C ASP A 826 11.56 20.58 0.57
N GLN A 827 11.59 20.03 1.79
CA GLN A 827 11.51 18.57 2.03
C GLN A 827 10.10 18.09 2.41
N PRO A 828 9.37 18.74 3.34
CA PRO A 828 8.05 18.27 3.73
C PRO A 828 7.01 18.50 2.64
N LEU A 829 6.00 17.61 2.55
CA LEU A 829 4.82 17.85 1.70
C LEU A 829 4.04 19.06 2.21
N PHE A 830 3.83 19.15 3.51
CA PHE A 830 3.16 20.26 4.17
C PHE A 830 3.57 20.32 5.64
N LEU A 831 3.23 21.42 6.31
CA LEU A 831 3.22 21.49 7.76
C LEU A 831 1.83 21.12 8.27
N HIS A 832 1.72 20.08 9.06
CA HIS A 832 0.47 19.66 9.69
C HIS A 832 0.39 20.22 11.11
N MET A 833 -0.73 20.86 11.46
CA MET A 833 -1.04 21.25 12.83
C MET A 833 -2.18 20.41 13.37
N TRP A 834 -2.02 19.93 14.59
CA TRP A 834 -3.03 19.15 15.28
C TRP A 834 -3.27 19.71 16.68
N MET A 835 -4.49 20.15 16.97
CA MET A 835 -4.88 20.51 18.34
C MET A 835 -5.64 19.34 18.93
N ASN A 836 -4.97 18.63 19.83
CA ASN A 836 -5.56 17.47 20.47
C ASN A 836 -6.57 17.88 21.54
N HIS A 837 -7.54 17.00 21.79
CA HIS A 837 -8.58 17.18 22.79
C HIS A 837 -8.70 15.90 23.62
N PRO A 838 -9.03 15.98 24.93
CA PRO A 838 -9.28 14.81 25.78
C PRO A 838 -10.33 13.78 25.30
N ARG A 839 -11.10 14.10 24.25
CA ARG A 839 -12.06 13.18 23.60
C ARG A 839 -11.37 12.18 22.68
N ASN A 840 -10.14 12.45 22.26
CA ASN A 840 -9.32 11.49 21.56
C ASN A 840 -9.11 10.26 22.45
N ARG A 841 -9.49 9.08 21.94
CA ARG A 841 -9.48 7.82 22.69
C ARG A 841 -8.08 7.30 23.00
N ASP A 842 -7.07 7.74 22.23
CA ASP A 842 -5.68 7.30 22.40
C ASP A 842 -4.80 8.37 23.09
N ALA A 843 -5.26 9.62 23.22
CA ALA A 843 -4.52 10.70 23.90
C ALA A 843 -5.48 11.69 24.59
N HIS A 844 -5.68 11.52 25.89
CA HIS A 844 -6.70 12.25 26.66
C HIS A 844 -6.22 13.62 27.20
N HIS A 845 -5.46 14.39 26.41
CA HIS A 845 -4.81 15.63 26.86
C HIS A 845 -5.11 16.81 25.92
N TYR A 846 -4.95 18.03 26.42
CA TYR A 846 -4.84 19.20 25.54
C TYR A 846 -3.36 19.41 25.22
N TYR A 847 -3.06 19.54 23.93
CA TYR A 847 -1.75 19.95 23.44
C TYR A 847 -1.87 20.31 21.96
N THR A 848 -0.83 20.91 21.38
CA THR A 848 -0.75 21.18 19.93
C THR A 848 0.49 20.58 19.30
N GLU A 849 0.33 19.85 18.20
CA GLU A 849 1.41 19.24 17.43
C GLU A 849 1.68 20.08 16.17
N PHE A 850 2.95 20.27 15.82
CA PHE A 850 3.37 20.79 14.52
C PHE A 850 4.29 19.82 13.80
N GLN A 851 3.77 19.11 12.80
CA GLN A 851 4.50 18.06 12.10
C GLN A 851 4.82 18.48 10.66
N PRO A 852 6.08 18.79 10.30
CA PRO A 852 6.49 18.77 8.89
C PRO A 852 6.46 17.33 8.38
N TRP A 853 5.50 16.98 7.51
CA TRP A 853 5.36 15.62 6.97
C TRP A 853 6.39 15.36 5.87
N LEU A 854 7.37 14.53 6.17
CA LEU A 854 8.61 14.33 5.43
C LEU A 854 8.63 12.97 4.71
N PRO A 855 8.54 12.93 3.37
CA PRO A 855 8.71 11.69 2.61
C PRO A 855 10.12 11.11 2.79
N ILE A 856 10.20 9.83 3.13
CA ILE A 856 11.44 9.06 3.29
C ILE A 856 11.75 8.37 1.97
N PHE A 857 12.90 8.68 1.37
CA PHE A 857 13.41 7.93 0.22
C PHE A 857 14.34 6.79 0.67
N GLN A 858 14.26 5.65 0.00
CA GLN A 858 15.14 4.50 0.23
C GLN A 858 16.38 4.55 -0.68
N LYS A 859 17.29 3.56 -0.54
CA LYS A 859 18.53 3.42 -1.35
C LYS A 859 19.53 4.57 -1.21
N SER A 860 19.40 5.37 -0.16
CA SER A 860 20.33 6.41 0.25
C SER A 860 20.13 6.68 1.74
N THR A 861 21.09 7.35 2.38
CA THR A 861 20.83 8.02 3.65
C THR A 861 20.14 9.35 3.41
N MET A 862 18.98 9.53 4.01
CA MET A 862 18.23 10.78 4.00
C MET A 862 18.65 11.65 5.17
N TYR A 863 18.97 12.92 4.90
CA TYR A 863 19.26 13.90 5.93
C TYR A 863 18.11 14.91 6.07
N PHE A 864 17.78 15.22 7.32
CA PHE A 864 16.84 16.27 7.69
C PHE A 864 17.32 16.99 8.95
N SER A 865 16.86 18.21 9.18
CA SER A 865 17.21 18.98 10.37
C SER A 865 16.00 19.76 10.87
N TYR A 866 15.84 19.77 12.19
CA TYR A 866 14.85 20.57 12.89
C TYR A 866 15.55 21.41 13.96
N TYR A 867 15.10 22.65 14.12
CA TYR A 867 15.65 23.60 15.08
C TYR A 867 14.56 24.07 16.02
N ILE A 868 14.85 24.05 17.32
CA ILE A 868 13.97 24.58 18.38
C ILE A 868 14.61 25.82 18.97
N TRP A 869 13.82 26.89 19.06
CA TRP A 869 14.15 28.12 19.74
C TRP A 869 13.03 28.48 20.71
N GLY A 870 13.25 28.23 22.00
CA GLY A 870 12.38 28.69 23.08
C GLY A 870 12.95 29.93 23.76
N ALA A 871 12.12 30.93 24.00
CA ALA A 871 12.50 32.13 24.76
C ALA A 871 11.29 32.77 25.46
N GLY A 872 11.56 33.57 26.49
CA GLY A 872 10.58 34.54 26.97
C GLY A 872 10.50 35.74 26.01
N GLY A 873 9.34 36.35 25.90
CA GLY A 873 9.09 37.43 24.95
C GLY A 873 8.34 36.96 23.69
N PRO A 874 8.11 37.91 22.75
CA PRO A 874 7.33 37.65 21.55
C PRO A 874 8.11 36.84 20.50
N TRP A 875 7.38 36.12 19.65
CA TRP A 875 7.92 35.12 18.73
C TRP A 875 8.78 35.68 17.60
N GLU A 876 8.56 36.93 17.22
CA GLU A 876 9.28 37.64 16.17
C GLU A 876 10.78 37.69 16.47
N ASN A 877 11.16 37.80 17.74
CA ASN A 877 12.55 37.82 18.16
C ASN A 877 13.24 36.47 17.88
N GLY A 878 12.54 35.36 18.11
CA GLY A 878 13.04 34.02 17.82
C GLY A 878 13.19 33.79 16.32
N VAL A 879 12.17 34.15 15.53
CA VAL A 879 12.23 34.08 14.06
C VAL A 879 13.36 34.94 13.50
N GLN A 880 13.51 36.17 13.97
CA GLN A 880 14.60 37.06 13.53
C GLN A 880 15.97 36.47 13.87
N SER A 881 16.12 35.88 15.07
CA SER A 881 17.36 35.21 15.47
C SER A 881 17.69 34.03 14.54
N LEU A 882 16.69 33.21 14.20
CA LEU A 882 16.87 32.11 13.24
C LEU A 882 17.22 32.63 11.83
N ARG A 883 16.66 33.76 11.38
CA ARG A 883 17.06 34.39 10.11
C ARG A 883 18.51 34.83 10.13
N ASP A 884 18.95 35.47 11.20
CA ASP A 884 20.32 35.96 11.34
C ASP A 884 21.34 34.81 11.33
N LEU A 885 20.95 33.66 11.90
CA LEU A 885 21.71 32.42 11.89
C LEU A 885 21.62 31.64 10.57
N ASN A 886 20.92 32.17 9.56
CA ASN A 886 20.70 31.52 8.26
C ASN A 886 19.94 30.19 8.39
N LEU A 887 18.94 30.14 9.27
CA LEU A 887 18.12 28.96 9.57
C LEU A 887 16.68 29.05 9.06
N ILE A 888 16.32 30.11 8.35
CA ILE A 888 15.03 30.20 7.64
C ILE A 888 15.23 29.90 6.16
N SER A 889 14.49 28.92 5.65
CA SER A 889 14.47 28.55 4.23
C SER A 889 13.14 28.98 3.59
N THR A 890 13.12 29.21 2.26
CA THR A 890 11.95 29.75 1.55
C THR A 890 11.63 28.94 0.29
N ARG A 891 10.36 28.58 0.13
CA ARG A 891 9.78 27.89 -1.02
C ARG A 891 9.35 28.93 -2.06
N LYS A 892 9.56 28.63 -3.35
CA LYS A 892 9.25 29.57 -4.45
C LYS A 892 7.83 29.45 -4.99
N THR A 893 7.23 28.27 -4.92
CA THR A 893 5.93 27.94 -5.49
C THR A 893 5.18 26.98 -4.56
N LYS A 894 3.85 27.02 -4.59
CA LYS A 894 3.02 25.98 -3.98
C LYS A 894 3.31 24.61 -4.61
N LEU A 895 3.05 23.53 -3.86
CA LEU A 895 3.18 22.16 -4.34
C LEU A 895 2.04 21.75 -5.28
#